data_AF-A0A9D8I8G1-F1
#
_entry.id   AF-A0A9D8I8G1-F1
#
_cell.length_a   1.000
_cell.length_b   1.000
_cell.length_c   1.000
_cell.angle_alpha   90.00
_cell.angle_beta   90.00
_cell.angle_gamma   90.00
#
_symmetry.space_group_name_H-M   'P 1'
#
loop_
_entity.id
_entity.type
_entity.pdbx_description
1 polymer ?
#
loop_
_entity_poly.entity_id
_entity_poly.type
_entity_poly.pdbx_seq_one_letter_code
_entity_poly.pdbx_strand_id
1 'polypeptide(L)'
;MPTRKGRRWWTVSRSEAGVHSAAILLPLCCAAASFAAAAPRAPLPASFPTEVLPILTKAGCNAGACHGAATGQGGFKLSLLGYDPEADHESITRELGGRRINAASPVESLLLRKPTRAVAHKGGKRLVPGSPDHERLAQWIAAGAPFGDRDLRVQSLAVLPAGPVMLAPGQSTTLRVEAKTQLGSRNVTGHALFTVLDDSIAEVDAKGVATVRGRGMTAVMVRFGGQVAAVRVGSPFNHLAVKAADFPANNFIDEQVLVELQRLGLPPSPLCDDATFLRRVTLDVAGRLPTESEARAPAAPDRAQVVSRLIASEDFTDYWTHKLADLLLINSRRLGDAPARAYHAWLRRQVAQNSPLDRLARELLTATGEASLVGPANFHRLTRDPRDMGEFVSRAFLGTQIACARCHAHPFAGWTQDDYHRFAAFFARTAWDGERILVASRGEVAHPKTGKDLAPRALGVPIARPARPDPLDERDTARSGDRRSGETADRRVMLAGWLASPDNVLFARAFVNRVWKELMGRGLVEPVDDLRDSNPPTNPALLDALAADAAANGFDLRHLVRTIVNSRTYQLDSRATALNRADDRFGSHALVKPLPAAVLADAIAQATGAPQSFAGWPAGTRAVQLLDAQTASYTLDVFGRCTRETACEVPARTGGGLAQALHLINGSSLSEQLRAGVATLLRQGPREADRLVEELWLRSLSRLPDARERAWGVQVLSKSSSKQTAIEDLLWALLNTREFAVNH
;
A
#
# COMPACT_ATOMS: atom_id res chain seq x y z
N MET A 1 34.34 60.43 13.68
CA MET A 1 35.15 60.75 12.47
C MET A 1 36.31 59.75 12.35
N PRO A 2 36.97 59.57 11.18
CA PRO A 2 37.10 58.22 10.60
C PRO A 2 38.54 57.61 10.52
N THR A 3 38.68 56.52 9.74
CA THR A 3 39.84 55.66 9.35
C THR A 3 39.89 54.30 10.08
N ARG A 4 40.43 53.17 9.56
CA ARG A 4 40.95 52.63 8.25
C ARG A 4 41.03 51.09 8.46
N LYS A 5 40.91 50.09 7.55
CA LYS A 5 40.77 49.85 6.08
C LYS A 5 39.68 48.75 5.90
N GLY A 6 39.24 48.24 4.73
CA GLY A 6 39.67 48.38 3.32
C GLY A 6 38.77 47.60 2.31
N ARG A 7 39.39 47.05 1.24
CA ARG A 7 38.90 46.32 0.02
C ARG A 7 40.12 45.58 -0.57
N ARG A 8 40.12 44.63 -1.52
CA ARG A 8 39.17 43.77 -2.30
C ARG A 8 40.04 42.71 -3.03
N TRP A 9 39.51 41.50 -3.31
CA TRP A 9 39.71 40.61 -4.50
C TRP A 9 41.11 40.34 -5.10
N TRP A 10 41.35 39.11 -5.60
CA TRP A 10 41.77 38.81 -7.00
C TRP A 10 42.02 37.29 -7.22
N THR A 11 42.25 36.89 -8.48
CA THR A 11 42.39 35.51 -8.99
C THR A 11 43.81 34.95 -8.86
N VAL A 12 43.96 33.63 -9.01
CA VAL A 12 45.25 32.94 -9.26
C VAL A 12 45.08 31.92 -10.39
N SER A 13 46.13 31.70 -11.18
CA SER A 13 46.16 30.94 -12.44
C SER A 13 46.69 29.50 -12.32
N ARG A 14 46.62 28.74 -13.41
CA ARG A 14 47.33 27.44 -13.58
C ARG A 14 48.85 27.62 -13.62
N SER A 15 49.57 26.57 -13.25
CA SER A 15 50.88 26.19 -13.81
C SER A 15 51.05 24.66 -13.72
N GLU A 16 51.98 24.09 -14.48
CA GLU A 16 52.16 22.64 -14.64
C GLU A 16 53.50 22.17 -14.05
N ALA A 17 53.55 20.97 -13.48
CA ALA A 17 54.79 20.20 -13.26
C ALA A 17 54.48 18.71 -13.09
N GLY A 18 55.32 17.84 -13.67
CA GLY A 18 55.06 16.40 -13.75
C GLY A 18 55.60 15.56 -12.58
N VAL A 19 54.92 14.43 -12.36
CA VAL A 19 55.45 13.09 -12.03
C VAL A 19 56.74 13.00 -11.19
N HIS A 20 56.63 12.47 -9.98
CA HIS A 20 57.54 11.41 -9.49
C HIS A 20 56.77 10.38 -8.67
N SER A 21 56.98 9.09 -8.95
CA SER A 21 56.32 7.98 -8.25
C SER A 21 57.08 7.59 -6.99
N ALA A 22 56.38 7.54 -5.85
CA ALA A 22 56.85 6.94 -4.60
C ALA A 22 55.85 5.90 -4.11
N ALA A 23 56.15 4.62 -4.32
CA ALA A 23 55.28 3.51 -3.93
C ALA A 23 55.44 3.20 -2.42
N ILE A 24 54.55 3.76 -1.60
CA ILE A 24 54.49 3.40 -0.17
C ILE A 24 53.69 2.10 -0.02
N LEU A 25 54.39 0.98 0.09
CA LEU A 25 53.86 -0.32 0.46
C LEU A 25 53.41 -0.32 1.93
N LEU A 26 52.20 0.14 2.19
CA LEU A 26 51.50 -0.17 3.45
C LEU A 26 51.07 -1.65 3.41
N PRO A 27 51.50 -2.49 4.38
CA PRO A 27 51.13 -3.90 4.38
C PRO A 27 49.64 -4.06 4.69
N LEU A 28 48.95 -4.92 3.93
CA LEU A 28 47.64 -5.43 4.34
C LEU A 28 47.85 -6.36 5.54
N CYS A 29 47.81 -5.78 6.75
CA CYS A 29 47.50 -6.54 7.95
C CYS A 29 46.08 -7.08 7.82
N CYS A 30 45.96 -8.32 7.35
CA CYS A 30 44.73 -9.11 7.39
C CYS A 30 44.36 -9.38 8.86
N ALA A 31 43.79 -8.36 9.51
CA ALA A 31 43.18 -8.46 10.82
C ALA A 31 41.94 -9.35 10.69
N ALA A 32 42.15 -10.66 10.78
CA ALA A 32 41.09 -11.64 10.94
C ALA A 32 40.34 -11.28 12.23
N ALA A 33 39.18 -10.64 12.08
CA ALA A 33 38.33 -10.24 13.19
C ALA A 33 37.72 -11.49 13.82
N SER A 34 38.49 -12.16 14.68
CA SER A 34 37.98 -13.19 15.57
C SER A 34 36.84 -12.59 16.37
N PHE A 35 35.61 -13.02 16.07
CA PHE A 35 34.44 -12.70 16.87
C PHE A 35 34.63 -13.32 18.25
N ALA A 36 35.25 -12.56 19.15
CA ALA A 36 35.34 -12.90 20.56
C ALA A 36 33.90 -13.10 21.08
N ALA A 37 33.57 -14.34 21.43
CA ALA A 37 32.26 -14.67 21.95
C ALA A 37 32.03 -13.84 23.22
N ALA A 38 31.11 -12.88 23.15
CA ALA A 38 30.79 -12.03 24.28
C ALA A 38 30.41 -12.91 25.47
N ALA A 39 31.10 -12.72 26.60
CA ALA A 39 30.91 -13.53 27.79
C ALA A 39 29.41 -13.60 28.15
N PRO A 40 28.89 -14.76 28.57
CA PRO A 40 27.47 -14.93 28.83
C PRO A 40 27.03 -13.94 29.93
N ARG A 41 26.29 -12.90 29.52
CA ARG A 41 25.61 -12.00 30.46
C ARG A 41 24.76 -12.85 31.39
N ALA A 42 24.79 -12.52 32.68
CA ALA A 42 24.00 -13.22 33.70
C ALA A 42 22.54 -13.36 33.25
N PRO A 43 21.89 -14.52 33.50
CA PRO A 43 20.52 -14.74 33.08
C PRO A 43 19.62 -13.65 33.69
N LEU A 44 18.76 -13.07 32.85
CA LEU A 44 17.75 -12.13 33.34
C LEU A 44 16.84 -12.83 34.36
N PRO A 45 16.33 -12.11 35.38
CA PRO A 45 15.36 -12.67 36.31
C PRO A 45 14.14 -13.17 35.54
N ALA A 46 13.65 -14.36 35.90
CA ALA A 46 12.61 -15.06 35.15
C ALA A 46 11.37 -14.18 34.97
N SER A 47 11.08 -13.81 33.71
CA SER A 47 10.12 -12.79 33.33
C SER A 47 9.06 -13.40 32.42
N PHE A 48 7.81 -13.39 32.86
CA PHE A 48 6.70 -14.02 32.15
C PHE A 48 6.52 -13.46 30.71
N PRO A 49 6.48 -12.12 30.49
CA PRO A 49 6.33 -11.57 29.13
C PRO A 49 7.47 -11.91 28.17
N THR A 50 8.67 -12.17 28.69
CA THR A 50 9.88 -12.28 27.86
C THR A 50 10.50 -13.68 27.81
N GLU A 51 10.04 -14.63 28.62
CA GLU A 51 10.55 -16.00 28.61
C GLU A 51 9.46 -17.06 28.55
N VAL A 52 8.33 -16.85 29.24
CA VAL A 52 7.24 -17.84 29.34
C VAL A 52 6.26 -17.69 28.19
N LEU A 53 5.79 -16.45 27.96
CA LEU A 53 4.80 -16.15 26.94
C LEU A 53 5.28 -16.43 25.50
N PRO A 54 6.55 -16.16 25.12
CA PRO A 54 7.07 -16.55 23.81
C PRO A 54 7.06 -18.06 23.55
N ILE A 55 7.29 -18.89 24.58
CA ILE A 55 7.17 -20.36 24.45
C ILE A 55 5.73 -20.75 24.13
N LEU A 56 4.75 -20.15 24.83
CA LEU A 56 3.32 -20.39 24.58
C LEU A 56 2.90 -19.92 23.17
N THR A 57 3.47 -18.81 22.68
CA THR A 57 3.26 -18.34 21.30
C THR A 57 3.88 -19.26 20.26
N LYS A 58 5.14 -19.69 20.46
CA LYS A 58 5.85 -20.60 19.55
C LYS A 58 5.19 -21.98 19.49
N ALA A 59 4.67 -22.48 20.61
CA ALA A 59 3.87 -23.70 20.70
C ALA A 59 2.44 -23.55 20.10
N GLY A 60 2.03 -22.34 19.73
CA GLY A 60 0.69 -22.05 19.18
C GLY A 60 -0.44 -22.11 20.21
N CYS A 61 -0.14 -22.16 21.52
CA CYS A 61 -1.15 -22.29 22.58
C CYS A 61 -2.10 -21.08 22.61
N ASN A 62 -1.58 -19.88 22.33
CA ASN A 62 -2.33 -18.61 22.25
C ASN A 62 -2.61 -18.17 20.80
N ALA A 63 -2.57 -19.08 19.83
CA ALA A 63 -3.06 -18.82 18.48
C ALA A 63 -4.60 -18.71 18.46
N GLY A 64 -5.16 -18.04 17.43
CA GLY A 64 -6.61 -17.81 17.30
C GLY A 64 -7.46 -19.08 17.15
N ALA A 65 -6.85 -20.20 16.74
CA ALA A 65 -7.47 -21.53 16.70
C ALA A 65 -7.34 -22.33 18.02
N CYS A 66 -6.77 -21.73 19.06
CA CYS A 66 -6.54 -22.33 20.38
C CYS A 66 -6.97 -21.33 21.48
N HIS A 67 -6.24 -21.19 22.58
CA HIS A 67 -6.66 -20.34 23.70
C HIS A 67 -6.65 -18.84 23.37
N GLY A 68 -5.99 -18.42 22.28
CA GLY A 68 -6.06 -17.06 21.73
C GLY A 68 -7.32 -16.74 20.92
N ALA A 69 -8.28 -17.67 20.83
CA ALA A 69 -9.60 -17.40 20.28
C ALA A 69 -10.32 -16.29 21.07
N ALA A 70 -11.25 -15.56 20.43
CA ALA A 70 -11.98 -14.45 21.06
C ALA A 70 -12.71 -14.86 22.36
N THR A 71 -13.19 -16.09 22.46
CA THR A 71 -13.84 -16.71 23.62
C THR A 71 -12.91 -17.64 24.44
N GLY A 72 -11.65 -17.80 24.04
CA GLY A 72 -10.76 -18.84 24.54
C GLY A 72 -11.20 -20.25 24.10
N GLN A 73 -10.65 -21.27 24.77
CA GLN A 73 -11.01 -22.68 24.53
C GLN A 73 -11.07 -23.47 25.84
N GLY A 74 -12.13 -24.26 26.02
CA GLY A 74 -12.29 -25.13 27.20
C GLY A 74 -12.30 -24.40 28.55
N GLY A 75 -12.81 -23.15 28.58
CA GLY A 75 -12.80 -22.32 29.78
C GLY A 75 -11.41 -21.81 30.17
N PHE A 76 -10.46 -21.73 29.23
CA PHE A 76 -9.16 -21.08 29.39
C PHE A 76 -8.90 -20.19 28.18
N LYS A 77 -8.57 -18.91 28.43
CA LYS A 77 -8.36 -17.89 27.41
C LYS A 77 -6.99 -17.26 27.60
N LEU A 78 -6.32 -17.02 26.49
CA LEU A 78 -5.10 -16.22 26.40
C LEU A 78 -5.35 -15.05 25.43
N SER A 79 -4.52 -14.03 25.51
CA SER A 79 -4.42 -12.97 24.53
C SER A 79 -3.88 -13.56 23.22
N LEU A 80 -4.43 -13.13 22.09
CA LEU A 80 -3.97 -13.58 20.78
C LEU A 80 -2.46 -13.31 20.66
N LEU A 81 -1.66 -14.35 20.36
CA LEU A 81 -0.21 -14.29 20.18
C LEU A 81 0.63 -13.71 21.35
N GLY A 82 0.03 -13.45 22.52
CA GLY A 82 0.73 -12.91 23.69
C GLY A 82 0.85 -11.38 23.75
N TYR A 83 -0.11 -10.66 23.15
CA TYR A 83 -0.13 -9.19 23.17
C TYR A 83 -0.59 -8.55 24.50
N ASP A 84 -1.17 -9.31 25.44
CA ASP A 84 -1.59 -8.83 26.77
C ASP A 84 -1.00 -9.75 27.87
N PRO A 85 0.30 -9.57 28.20
CA PRO A 85 1.01 -10.46 29.13
C PRO A 85 0.45 -10.43 30.55
N GLU A 86 -0.11 -9.30 30.97
CA GLU A 86 -0.84 -9.12 32.21
C GLU A 86 -2.04 -10.07 32.32
N ALA A 87 -2.96 -10.03 31.35
CA ALA A 87 -4.12 -10.92 31.34
C ALA A 87 -3.73 -12.40 31.16
N ASP A 88 -2.69 -12.69 30.36
CA ASP A 88 -2.16 -14.05 30.18
C ASP A 88 -1.60 -14.62 31.49
N HIS A 89 -0.85 -13.83 32.25
CA HIS A 89 -0.32 -14.24 33.55
C HIS A 89 -1.44 -14.47 34.57
N GLU A 90 -2.44 -13.59 34.62
CA GLU A 90 -3.56 -13.74 35.54
C GLU A 90 -4.43 -14.96 35.20
N SER A 91 -4.72 -15.20 33.92
CA SER A 91 -5.44 -16.39 33.49
C SER A 91 -4.65 -17.66 33.82
N ILE A 92 -3.34 -17.68 33.63
CA ILE A 92 -2.53 -18.86 33.96
C ILE A 92 -2.41 -19.08 35.48
N THR A 93 -2.27 -18.02 36.28
CA THR A 93 -1.88 -18.14 37.71
C THR A 93 -3.01 -17.95 38.74
N ARG A 94 -4.11 -17.27 38.40
CA ARG A 94 -5.17 -16.87 39.37
C ARG A 94 -6.55 -17.44 39.07
N GLU A 95 -6.97 -17.42 37.82
CA GLU A 95 -8.27 -17.93 37.38
C GLU A 95 -8.53 -19.38 37.86
N LEU A 96 -9.81 -19.72 38.04
CA LEU A 96 -10.28 -21.02 38.55
C LEU A 96 -9.63 -21.44 39.89
N GLY A 97 -9.16 -20.47 40.69
CA GLY A 97 -8.44 -20.71 41.94
C GLY A 97 -7.03 -21.25 41.73
N GLY A 98 -6.33 -20.80 40.68
CA GLY A 98 -4.94 -21.18 40.39
C GLY A 98 -4.73 -22.62 39.88
N ARG A 99 -5.80 -23.41 39.72
CA ARG A 99 -5.77 -24.86 39.41
C ARG A 99 -5.03 -25.28 38.12
N ARG A 100 -4.54 -24.33 37.31
CA ARG A 100 -3.75 -24.59 36.10
C ARG A 100 -2.26 -24.83 36.41
N ILE A 101 -1.79 -24.39 37.58
CA ILE A 101 -0.42 -24.55 38.09
C ILE A 101 -0.41 -25.32 39.42
N ASN A 102 0.62 -26.15 39.62
CA ASN A 102 1.02 -26.68 40.91
C ASN A 102 2.50 -26.34 41.15
N ALA A 103 2.78 -25.37 42.03
CA ALA A 103 4.17 -24.95 42.31
C ALA A 103 4.95 -26.00 43.13
N ALA A 104 4.28 -26.80 43.96
CA ALA A 104 4.90 -27.84 44.78
C ALA A 104 5.25 -29.11 43.98
N SER A 105 4.53 -29.37 42.88
CA SER A 105 4.91 -30.36 41.87
C SER A 105 4.69 -29.78 40.47
N PRO A 106 5.71 -29.07 39.90
CA PRO A 106 5.59 -28.38 38.62
C PRO A 106 5.08 -29.26 37.49
N VAL A 107 5.57 -30.50 37.41
CA VAL A 107 5.20 -31.51 36.40
C VAL A 107 3.73 -31.91 36.46
N GLU A 108 3.06 -31.75 37.61
CA GLU A 108 1.63 -32.03 37.76
C GLU A 108 0.73 -30.88 37.26
N SER A 109 1.30 -29.72 36.93
CA SER A 109 0.57 -28.57 36.39
C SER A 109 -0.15 -28.92 35.08
N LEU A 110 -1.43 -28.54 34.97
CA LEU A 110 -2.18 -28.69 33.72
C LEU A 110 -1.52 -27.93 32.56
N LEU A 111 -0.84 -26.81 32.85
CA LEU A 111 -0.06 -26.04 31.89
C LEU A 111 1.05 -26.86 31.21
N LEU A 112 1.60 -27.89 31.84
CA LEU A 112 2.55 -28.83 31.24
C LEU A 112 1.86 -30.09 30.72
N ARG A 113 0.99 -30.70 31.53
CA ARG A 113 0.37 -32.01 31.21
C ARG A 113 -0.58 -31.97 30.02
N LYS A 114 -1.25 -30.84 29.74
CA LYS A 114 -2.13 -30.68 28.57
C LYS A 114 -1.34 -30.59 27.25
N PRO A 115 -0.41 -29.63 27.05
CA PRO A 115 0.33 -29.52 25.78
C PRO A 115 1.28 -30.69 25.50
N THR A 116 1.75 -31.42 26.52
CA THR A 116 2.52 -32.66 26.32
C THR A 116 1.67 -33.89 25.97
N ARG A 117 0.34 -33.81 26.15
CA ARG A 117 -0.63 -34.93 26.16
C ARG A 117 -0.45 -35.95 27.29
N ALA A 118 0.27 -35.63 28.37
CA ALA A 118 0.25 -36.42 29.61
C ALA A 118 -1.14 -36.44 30.31
N VAL A 119 -2.06 -35.57 29.89
CA VAL A 119 -3.52 -35.74 30.03
C VAL A 119 -4.22 -35.37 28.72
N ALA A 120 -5.45 -35.87 28.53
CA ALA A 120 -6.24 -35.60 27.32
C ALA A 120 -6.40 -34.09 27.03
N HIS A 121 -6.05 -33.68 25.82
CA HIS A 121 -6.05 -32.29 25.36
C HIS A 121 -6.54 -32.19 23.92
N LYS A 122 -7.66 -31.48 23.69
CA LYS A 122 -8.27 -31.32 22.36
C LYS A 122 -7.35 -30.61 21.35
N GLY A 123 -6.51 -29.69 21.82
CA GLY A 123 -5.54 -28.98 20.97
C GLY A 123 -4.35 -29.82 20.48
N GLY A 124 -4.26 -31.11 20.85
CA GLY A 124 -3.19 -32.01 20.43
C GLY A 124 -1.89 -31.85 21.23
N LYS A 125 -0.77 -32.36 20.69
CA LYS A 125 0.56 -32.18 21.28
C LYS A 125 1.14 -30.85 20.78
N ARG A 126 1.59 -30.01 21.72
CA ARG A 126 2.14 -28.66 21.50
C ARG A 126 3.52 -28.47 22.14
N LEU A 127 3.86 -29.28 23.14
CA LEU A 127 5.18 -29.34 23.76
C LEU A 127 5.70 -30.79 23.78
N VAL A 128 7.02 -30.94 23.85
CA VAL A 128 7.70 -32.22 24.02
C VAL A 128 8.18 -32.30 25.48
N PRO A 129 7.86 -33.37 26.23
CA PRO A 129 8.42 -33.58 27.57
C PRO A 129 9.96 -33.53 27.52
N GLY A 130 10.59 -32.80 28.45
CA GLY A 130 12.05 -32.66 28.50
C GLY A 130 12.66 -31.83 27.36
N SER A 131 11.89 -31.03 26.62
CA SER A 131 12.48 -29.96 25.79
C SER A 131 12.90 -28.76 26.66
N PRO A 132 13.86 -27.94 26.21
CA PRO A 132 14.22 -26.71 26.93
C PRO A 132 13.02 -25.78 27.19
N ASP A 133 12.08 -25.71 26.24
CA ASP A 133 10.80 -25.00 26.40
C ASP A 133 9.98 -25.56 27.57
N HIS A 134 9.84 -26.89 27.65
CA HIS A 134 9.10 -27.57 28.71
C HIS A 134 9.78 -27.41 30.08
N GLU A 135 11.10 -27.50 30.13
CA GLU A 135 11.89 -27.30 31.34
C GLU A 135 11.85 -25.85 31.82
N ARG A 136 11.91 -24.86 30.92
CA ARG A 136 11.80 -23.44 31.30
C ARG A 136 10.44 -23.10 31.89
N LEU A 137 9.36 -23.68 31.35
CA LEU A 137 8.02 -23.56 31.93
C LEU A 137 7.95 -24.23 33.32
N ALA A 138 8.56 -25.42 33.50
CA ALA A 138 8.62 -26.10 34.80
C ALA A 138 9.44 -25.32 35.85
N GLN A 139 10.57 -24.74 35.47
CA GLN A 139 11.40 -23.86 36.31
C GLN A 139 10.62 -22.61 36.75
N TRP A 140 9.92 -21.97 35.82
CA TRP A 140 9.09 -20.80 36.11
C TRP A 140 7.95 -21.13 37.10
N ILE A 141 7.29 -22.29 36.93
CA ILE A 141 6.29 -22.79 37.88
C ILE A 141 6.91 -23.04 39.27
N ALA A 142 8.06 -23.71 39.33
CA ALA A 142 8.77 -24.01 40.57
C ALA A 142 9.17 -22.73 41.34
N ALA A 143 9.51 -21.66 40.63
CA ALA A 143 9.81 -20.35 41.18
C ALA A 143 8.57 -19.58 41.70
N GLY A 144 7.39 -20.22 41.78
CA GLY A 144 6.14 -19.60 42.20
C GLY A 144 5.40 -18.85 41.09
N ALA A 145 5.72 -19.14 39.82
CA ALA A 145 5.13 -18.53 38.63
C ALA A 145 5.14 -16.97 38.63
N PRO A 146 6.28 -16.31 38.88
CA PRO A 146 6.35 -14.85 39.00
C PRO A 146 6.05 -14.14 37.67
N PHE A 147 5.51 -12.93 37.73
CA PHE A 147 5.42 -12.07 36.53
C PHE A 147 6.82 -11.61 36.07
N GLY A 148 7.72 -11.39 37.02
CA GLY A 148 8.99 -10.69 36.81
C GLY A 148 8.79 -9.18 36.74
N ASP A 149 9.78 -8.49 36.17
CA ASP A 149 9.70 -7.04 35.93
C ASP A 149 8.62 -6.70 34.88
N ARG A 150 7.76 -5.72 35.20
CA ARG A 150 6.69 -5.20 34.34
C ARG A 150 7.17 -4.22 33.28
N ASP A 151 8.31 -3.57 33.54
CA ASP A 151 8.96 -2.63 32.63
C ASP A 151 9.82 -3.34 31.56
N LEU A 152 10.22 -4.59 31.80
CA LEU A 152 10.99 -5.42 30.88
C LEU A 152 10.16 -5.89 29.68
N ARG A 153 9.93 -4.97 28.73
CA ARG A 153 9.23 -5.22 27.46
C ARG A 153 10.19 -5.17 26.27
N VAL A 154 9.82 -5.88 25.19
CA VAL A 154 10.54 -5.84 23.92
C VAL A 154 10.12 -4.60 23.15
N GLN A 155 11.10 -3.75 22.81
CA GLN A 155 10.90 -2.48 22.13
C GLN A 155 10.99 -2.60 20.60
N SER A 156 11.82 -3.53 20.10
CA SER A 156 11.98 -3.84 18.68
C SER A 156 12.69 -5.18 18.49
N LEU A 157 12.58 -5.75 17.28
CA LEU A 157 13.37 -6.89 16.83
C LEU A 157 14.33 -6.46 15.73
N ALA A 158 15.52 -7.04 15.72
CA ALA A 158 16.39 -7.07 14.54
C ALA A 158 16.51 -8.52 14.05
N VAL A 159 16.34 -8.73 12.75
CA VAL A 159 16.63 -10.02 12.10
C VAL A 159 17.94 -9.86 11.35
N LEU A 160 18.82 -10.84 11.47
CA LEU A 160 20.16 -10.83 10.89
C LEU A 160 20.35 -12.04 9.96
N PRO A 161 20.93 -11.85 8.76
CA PRO A 161 21.42 -10.58 8.20
C PRO A 161 20.29 -9.56 7.93
N ALA A 162 20.58 -8.27 8.11
CA ALA A 162 19.59 -7.18 8.08
C ALA A 162 19.14 -6.75 6.66
N GLY A 163 19.49 -7.53 5.64
CA GLY A 163 19.19 -7.25 4.23
C GLY A 163 18.70 -8.51 3.51
N PRO A 164 18.36 -8.41 2.21
CA PRO A 164 17.81 -9.53 1.45
C PRO A 164 18.81 -10.69 1.34
N VAL A 165 18.38 -11.87 1.76
CA VAL A 165 19.17 -13.11 1.68
C VAL A 165 18.97 -13.74 0.30
N MET A 166 20.03 -13.74 -0.50
CA MET A 166 20.07 -14.47 -1.77
C MET A 166 20.84 -15.79 -1.58
N LEU A 167 20.20 -16.91 -1.94
CA LEU A 167 20.77 -18.26 -1.93
C LEU A 167 20.42 -18.99 -3.23
N ALA A 168 21.15 -20.04 -3.57
CA ALA A 168 20.70 -20.96 -4.63
C ALA A 168 19.59 -21.90 -4.10
N PRO A 169 18.70 -22.43 -4.96
CA PRO A 169 17.71 -23.42 -4.54
C PRO A 169 18.37 -24.65 -3.89
N GLY A 170 17.83 -25.08 -2.75
CA GLY A 170 18.39 -26.15 -1.92
C GLY A 170 19.46 -25.70 -0.91
N GLN A 171 19.95 -24.46 -0.96
CA GLN A 171 20.82 -23.89 0.08
C GLN A 171 20.01 -23.30 1.24
N SER A 172 20.66 -23.21 2.41
CA SER A 172 20.08 -22.66 3.64
C SER A 172 21.00 -21.64 4.31
N THR A 173 20.41 -20.76 5.13
CA THR A 173 21.13 -19.88 6.08
C THR A 173 20.45 -19.91 7.46
N THR A 174 21.08 -19.35 8.48
CA THR A 174 20.45 -19.15 9.81
C THR A 174 20.09 -17.69 10.01
N LEU A 175 18.79 -17.42 10.14
CA LEU A 175 18.25 -16.11 10.52
C LEU A 175 18.37 -15.92 12.03
N ARG A 176 19.25 -15.01 12.47
CA ARG A 176 19.44 -14.70 13.89
C ARG A 176 18.52 -13.56 14.31
N VAL A 177 17.71 -13.77 15.34
CA VAL A 177 16.77 -12.78 15.88
C VAL A 177 17.32 -12.17 17.16
N GLU A 178 17.46 -10.86 17.21
CA GLU A 178 17.81 -10.10 18.42
C GLU A 178 16.64 -9.23 18.88
N ALA A 179 16.24 -9.41 20.14
CA ALA A 179 15.23 -8.57 20.78
C ALA A 179 15.91 -7.44 21.56
N LYS A 180 15.48 -6.20 21.34
CA LYS A 180 15.93 -5.02 22.10
C LYS A 180 14.95 -4.74 23.23
N THR A 181 15.47 -4.53 24.44
CA THR A 181 14.71 -4.12 25.63
C THR A 181 15.41 -2.94 26.33
N GLN A 182 14.80 -2.41 27.39
CA GLN A 182 15.41 -1.38 28.24
C GLN A 182 16.77 -1.80 28.84
N LEU A 183 17.05 -3.11 28.92
CA LEU A 183 18.31 -3.67 29.44
C LEU A 183 19.33 -4.01 28.32
N GLY A 184 19.02 -3.64 27.07
CA GLY A 184 19.85 -3.87 25.89
C GLY A 184 19.33 -4.97 24.96
N SER A 185 20.22 -5.46 24.09
CA SER A 185 19.89 -6.48 23.08
C SER A 185 20.22 -7.89 23.56
N ARG A 186 19.40 -8.89 23.18
CA ARG A 186 19.66 -10.31 23.42
C ARG A 186 19.21 -11.18 22.25
N ASN A 187 19.93 -12.28 21.98
CA ASN A 187 19.51 -13.28 21.00
C ASN A 187 18.26 -14.03 21.50
N VAL A 188 17.21 -14.09 20.68
CA VAL A 188 15.94 -14.77 20.97
C VAL A 188 15.55 -15.80 19.90
N THR A 189 16.44 -16.10 18.95
CA THR A 189 16.19 -16.95 17.77
C THR A 189 15.48 -18.27 18.13
N GLY A 190 15.96 -18.97 19.15
CA GLY A 190 15.37 -20.24 19.61
C GLY A 190 13.95 -20.15 20.17
N HIS A 191 13.46 -18.96 20.50
CA HIS A 191 12.12 -18.70 21.04
C HIS A 191 11.25 -17.83 20.11
N ALA A 192 11.76 -17.43 18.94
CA ALA A 192 11.00 -16.69 17.94
C ALA A 192 10.05 -17.62 17.17
N LEU A 193 8.93 -17.06 16.72
CA LEU A 193 8.02 -17.69 15.76
C LEU A 193 8.31 -17.12 14.36
N PHE A 194 8.66 -18.00 13.43
CA PHE A 194 8.88 -17.68 12.02
C PHE A 194 7.62 -18.02 11.20
N THR A 195 7.37 -17.28 10.13
CA THR A 195 6.26 -17.53 9.20
C THR A 195 6.64 -16.97 7.83
N VAL A 196 6.58 -17.78 6.77
CA VAL A 196 6.88 -17.33 5.40
C VAL A 196 5.58 -16.94 4.69
N LEU A 197 5.61 -15.90 3.86
CA LEU A 197 4.43 -15.46 3.08
C LEU A 197 4.16 -16.30 1.81
N ASP A 198 5.20 -16.93 1.29
CA ASP A 198 5.18 -17.75 0.07
C ASP A 198 6.19 -18.89 0.25
N ASP A 199 5.68 -20.08 0.54
CA ASP A 199 6.44 -21.30 0.85
C ASP A 199 6.96 -22.01 -0.41
N SER A 200 6.45 -21.65 -1.60
CA SER A 200 7.00 -22.11 -2.88
C SER A 200 8.40 -21.54 -3.13
N ILE A 201 8.72 -20.37 -2.55
CA ILE A 201 10.02 -19.72 -2.67
C ILE A 201 10.97 -20.16 -1.56
N ALA A 202 10.55 -20.16 -0.28
CA ALA A 202 11.41 -20.57 0.84
C ALA A 202 10.63 -21.10 2.04
N GLU A 203 11.28 -21.93 2.86
CA GLU A 203 10.79 -22.40 4.16
C GLU A 203 11.70 -21.92 5.29
N VAL A 204 11.19 -21.88 6.53
CA VAL A 204 12.01 -21.59 7.73
C VAL A 204 11.63 -22.51 8.88
N ASP A 205 12.62 -23.14 9.51
CA ASP A 205 12.41 -24.07 10.62
C ASP A 205 12.26 -23.38 11.99
N ALA A 206 11.91 -24.17 13.02
CA ALA A 206 11.73 -23.69 14.39
C ALA A 206 13.03 -23.29 15.12
N LYS A 207 14.17 -23.28 14.43
CA LYS A 207 15.49 -22.79 14.89
C LYS A 207 15.96 -21.55 14.10
N GLY A 208 15.18 -21.09 13.11
CA GLY A 208 15.54 -19.98 12.22
C GLY A 208 16.39 -20.39 11.02
N VAL A 209 16.52 -21.69 10.71
CA VAL A 209 17.17 -22.13 9.47
C VAL A 209 16.22 -21.90 8.30
N ALA A 210 16.56 -20.96 7.43
CA ALA A 210 15.81 -20.63 6.23
C ALA A 210 16.40 -21.34 5.02
N THR A 211 15.59 -22.10 4.28
CA THR A 211 16.00 -22.88 3.10
C THR A 211 15.23 -22.41 1.87
N VAL A 212 15.95 -22.09 0.79
CA VAL A 212 15.31 -21.67 -0.47
C VAL A 212 14.88 -22.88 -1.28
N ARG A 213 13.63 -22.86 -1.76
CA ARG A 213 12.98 -23.93 -2.53
C ARG A 213 12.80 -23.53 -4.00
N GLY A 214 12.28 -22.33 -4.23
CA GLY A 214 11.95 -21.79 -5.55
C GLY A 214 12.87 -20.66 -6.00
N ARG A 215 12.45 -19.94 -7.04
CA ARG A 215 13.07 -18.71 -7.54
C ARG A 215 12.19 -17.50 -7.23
N GLY A 216 12.78 -16.31 -7.19
CA GLY A 216 12.12 -15.09 -6.74
C GLY A 216 12.41 -14.77 -5.27
N MET A 217 11.63 -13.86 -4.70
CA MET A 217 11.81 -13.34 -3.33
C MET A 217 10.51 -13.46 -2.53
N THR A 218 10.62 -13.98 -1.31
CA THR A 218 9.55 -14.01 -0.30
C THR A 218 9.96 -13.27 0.96
N ALA A 219 9.02 -13.02 1.87
CA ALA A 219 9.29 -12.45 3.18
C ALA A 219 9.07 -13.50 4.28
N VAL A 220 10.02 -13.56 5.20
CA VAL A 220 9.92 -14.30 6.46
C VAL A 220 9.53 -13.31 7.54
N MET A 221 8.28 -13.36 7.99
CA MET A 221 7.83 -12.68 9.20
C MET A 221 8.43 -13.39 10.42
N VAL A 222 8.89 -12.58 11.37
CA VAL A 222 9.45 -13.01 12.66
C VAL A 222 8.66 -12.35 13.79
N ARG A 223 8.26 -13.14 14.79
CA ARG A 223 7.47 -12.70 15.94
C ARG A 223 8.14 -13.07 17.26
N PHE A 224 8.24 -12.11 18.17
CA PHE A 224 8.75 -12.34 19.52
C PHE A 224 8.29 -11.23 20.49
N GLY A 225 7.74 -11.61 21.66
CA GLY A 225 7.45 -10.68 22.76
C GLY A 225 6.51 -9.51 22.40
N GLY A 226 5.48 -9.78 21.60
CA GLY A 226 4.55 -8.76 21.08
C GLY A 226 5.08 -7.95 19.89
N GLN A 227 6.36 -8.09 19.53
CA GLN A 227 6.96 -7.39 18.39
C GLN A 227 7.01 -8.25 17.13
N VAL A 228 7.08 -7.56 15.98
CA VAL A 228 7.07 -8.13 14.63
C VAL A 228 8.24 -7.54 13.84
N ALA A 229 8.86 -8.33 12.98
CA ALA A 229 9.77 -7.87 11.93
C ALA A 229 9.64 -8.78 10.70
N ALA A 230 10.28 -8.43 9.59
CA ALA A 230 10.46 -9.32 8.46
C ALA A 230 11.87 -9.23 7.87
N VAL A 231 12.30 -10.31 7.21
CA VAL A 231 13.49 -10.35 6.36
C VAL A 231 13.12 -10.94 5.01
N ARG A 232 13.71 -10.44 3.92
CA ARG A 232 13.46 -10.94 2.56
C ARG A 232 14.44 -12.06 2.22
N VAL A 233 13.97 -13.18 1.69
CA VAL A 233 14.75 -14.39 1.40
C VAL A 233 14.37 -14.93 0.02
N GLY A 234 15.34 -15.37 -0.79
CA GLY A 234 15.03 -15.85 -2.14
C GLY A 234 16.22 -16.36 -2.96
N SER A 235 15.95 -16.66 -4.23
CA SER A 235 16.93 -17.00 -5.27
C SER A 235 16.71 -16.12 -6.50
N PRO A 236 17.76 -15.76 -7.26
CA PRO A 236 17.60 -15.19 -8.59
C PRO A 236 16.70 -16.03 -9.50
N PHE A 237 16.03 -15.38 -10.46
CA PHE A 237 15.24 -16.02 -11.52
C PHE A 237 16.13 -16.67 -12.59
N ASN A 238 17.31 -16.10 -12.85
CA ASN A 238 18.39 -16.70 -13.63
C ASN A 238 19.75 -16.15 -13.15
N HIS A 239 20.85 -16.60 -13.75
CA HIS A 239 22.22 -16.23 -13.37
C HIS A 239 22.86 -15.20 -14.32
N LEU A 240 22.06 -14.44 -15.07
CA LEU A 240 22.56 -13.44 -16.02
C LEU A 240 22.89 -12.12 -15.30
N ALA A 241 24.06 -11.57 -15.58
CA ALA A 241 24.45 -10.25 -15.09
C ALA A 241 23.71 -9.15 -15.88
N VAL A 242 22.69 -8.56 -15.26
CA VAL A 242 21.96 -7.40 -15.81
C VAL A 242 22.86 -6.16 -15.75
N LYS A 243 23.26 -5.58 -16.89
CA LYS A 243 24.21 -4.45 -16.90
C LYS A 243 23.47 -3.13 -16.87
N ALA A 244 24.03 -2.14 -16.18
CA ALA A 244 23.51 -0.77 -16.20
C ALA A 244 23.49 -0.16 -17.61
N ALA A 245 24.38 -0.61 -18.52
CA ALA A 245 24.38 -0.19 -19.91
C ALA A 245 23.14 -0.66 -20.71
N ASP A 246 22.51 -1.76 -20.31
CA ASP A 246 21.29 -2.28 -20.94
C ASP A 246 20.04 -1.50 -20.44
N PHE A 247 20.18 -0.82 -19.29
CA PHE A 247 19.14 -0.07 -18.61
C PHE A 247 19.67 1.27 -18.06
N PRO A 248 20.01 2.24 -18.93
CA PRO A 248 20.38 3.59 -18.50
C PRO A 248 19.21 4.25 -17.76
N ALA A 249 19.45 4.70 -16.52
CA ALA A 249 18.43 5.32 -15.68
C ALA A 249 18.03 6.71 -16.20
N ASN A 250 16.72 6.99 -16.23
CA ASN A 250 16.21 8.35 -16.48
C ASN A 250 16.13 9.16 -15.17
N ASN A 251 15.85 8.49 -14.04
CA ASN A 251 15.82 9.08 -12.70
C ASN A 251 16.03 8.01 -11.60
N PHE A 252 15.94 8.42 -10.33
CA PHE A 252 16.17 7.55 -9.17
C PHE A 252 15.28 6.30 -9.11
N ILE A 253 14.10 6.29 -9.75
CA ILE A 253 13.23 5.10 -9.80
C ILE A 253 13.98 3.98 -10.51
N ASP A 254 14.57 4.29 -11.65
CA ASP A 254 15.30 3.33 -12.49
C ASP A 254 16.56 2.82 -11.79
N GLU A 255 17.25 3.68 -11.02
CA GLU A 255 18.39 3.28 -10.19
C GLU A 255 17.99 2.22 -9.15
N GLN A 256 16.90 2.47 -8.41
CA GLN A 256 16.44 1.52 -7.37
C GLN A 256 15.85 0.25 -7.99
N VAL A 257 15.15 0.34 -9.12
CA VAL A 257 14.65 -0.83 -9.87
C VAL A 257 15.81 -1.68 -10.38
N LEU A 258 16.81 -1.07 -11.02
CA LEU A 258 17.99 -1.77 -11.54
C LEU A 258 18.73 -2.57 -10.47
N VAL A 259 18.90 -2.02 -9.27
CA VAL A 259 19.53 -2.72 -8.13
C VAL A 259 18.78 -4.02 -7.78
N GLU A 260 17.45 -4.00 -7.81
CA GLU A 260 16.64 -5.17 -7.48
C GLU A 260 16.55 -6.16 -8.66
N LEU A 261 16.48 -5.68 -9.90
CA LEU A 261 16.59 -6.50 -11.11
C LEU A 261 17.95 -7.20 -11.20
N GLN A 262 19.04 -6.53 -10.81
CA GLN A 262 20.38 -7.12 -10.69
C GLN A 262 20.44 -8.19 -9.60
N ARG A 263 19.89 -7.92 -8.41
CA ARG A 263 19.82 -8.90 -7.31
C ARG A 263 19.07 -10.18 -7.73
N LEU A 264 18.02 -10.01 -8.54
CA LEU A 264 17.12 -11.09 -8.95
C LEU A 264 17.51 -11.76 -10.27
N GLY A 265 18.50 -11.25 -11.00
CA GLY A 265 18.82 -11.73 -12.35
C GLY A 265 17.61 -11.61 -13.29
N LEU A 266 17.02 -10.41 -13.38
CA LEU A 266 15.87 -10.13 -14.24
C LEU A 266 16.26 -9.09 -15.30
N PRO A 267 16.67 -9.50 -16.52
CA PRO A 267 16.93 -8.54 -17.59
C PRO A 267 15.62 -7.82 -17.96
N PRO A 268 15.62 -6.47 -18.05
CA PRO A 268 14.43 -5.74 -18.45
C PRO A 268 14.06 -6.02 -19.91
N SER A 269 12.79 -5.87 -20.23
CA SER A 269 12.30 -5.80 -21.61
C SER A 269 12.88 -4.55 -22.33
N PRO A 270 12.82 -4.48 -23.67
CA PRO A 270 13.11 -3.24 -24.39
C PRO A 270 12.14 -2.12 -23.99
N LEU A 271 12.44 -0.88 -24.39
CA LEU A 271 11.44 0.20 -24.38
C LEU A 271 10.28 -0.16 -25.32
N CYS A 272 9.06 0.25 -24.96
CA CYS A 272 7.94 0.25 -25.89
C CYS A 272 8.14 1.32 -26.99
N ASP A 273 7.51 1.11 -28.15
CA ASP A 273 7.46 2.12 -29.21
C ASP A 273 6.59 3.34 -28.80
N ASP A 274 6.66 4.40 -29.61
CA ASP A 274 5.99 5.66 -29.28
C ASP A 274 4.47 5.61 -29.34
N ALA A 275 3.89 4.67 -30.10
CA ALA A 275 2.43 4.51 -30.17
C ALA A 275 1.91 3.78 -28.92
N THR A 276 2.57 2.69 -28.51
CA THR A 276 2.29 2.06 -27.20
C THR A 276 2.55 3.03 -26.05
N PHE A 277 3.66 3.79 -26.05
CA PHE A 277 3.90 4.80 -25.02
C PHE A 277 2.79 5.86 -24.97
N LEU A 278 2.44 6.46 -26.11
CA LEU A 278 1.41 7.50 -26.20
C LEU A 278 0.04 6.98 -25.73
N ARG A 279 -0.35 5.76 -26.16
CA ARG A 279 -1.57 5.09 -25.68
C ARG A 279 -1.53 4.92 -24.17
N ARG A 280 -0.45 4.35 -23.64
CA ARG A 280 -0.29 4.02 -22.22
C ARG A 280 -0.35 5.23 -21.32
N VAL A 281 0.43 6.26 -21.65
CA VAL A 281 0.49 7.48 -20.85
C VAL A 281 -0.81 8.28 -20.94
N THR A 282 -1.51 8.28 -22.08
CA THR A 282 -2.81 8.97 -22.19
C THR A 282 -3.91 8.27 -21.39
N LEU A 283 -3.94 6.93 -21.40
CA LEU A 283 -4.86 6.14 -20.56
C LEU A 283 -4.62 6.35 -19.07
N ASP A 284 -3.35 6.35 -18.63
CA ASP A 284 -2.99 6.43 -17.22
C ASP A 284 -3.01 7.85 -16.63
N VAL A 285 -2.67 8.86 -17.44
CA VAL A 285 -2.58 10.25 -16.99
C VAL A 285 -3.91 10.99 -17.22
N ALA A 286 -4.65 10.65 -18.28
CA ALA A 286 -5.81 11.40 -18.76
C ALA A 286 -7.10 10.55 -18.91
N GLY A 287 -7.08 9.25 -18.61
CA GLY A 287 -8.30 8.43 -18.56
C GLY A 287 -9.06 8.25 -19.87
N ARG A 288 -8.40 8.48 -21.02
CA ARG A 288 -8.99 8.40 -22.37
C ARG A 288 -8.01 7.78 -23.38
N LEU A 289 -8.46 7.54 -24.61
CA LEU A 289 -7.55 7.24 -25.72
C LEU A 289 -6.87 8.54 -26.19
N PRO A 290 -5.66 8.45 -26.79
CA PRO A 290 -5.16 9.49 -27.69
C PRO A 290 -6.21 9.87 -28.75
N THR A 291 -6.28 11.15 -29.11
CA THR A 291 -7.06 11.58 -30.28
C THR A 291 -6.37 11.07 -31.56
N GLU A 292 -7.09 11.07 -32.69
CA GLU A 292 -6.47 10.74 -33.98
C GLU A 292 -5.31 11.71 -34.32
N SER A 293 -5.45 13.00 -34.01
CA SER A 293 -4.39 13.99 -34.22
C SER A 293 -3.18 13.81 -33.29
N GLU A 294 -3.37 13.21 -32.10
CA GLU A 294 -2.27 12.78 -31.23
C GLU A 294 -1.61 11.51 -31.76
N ALA A 295 -2.40 10.52 -32.21
CA ALA A 295 -1.88 9.25 -32.73
C ALA A 295 -1.24 9.37 -34.13
N ARG A 296 -1.56 10.43 -34.91
CA ARG A 296 -0.87 10.80 -36.16
C ARG A 296 0.30 11.80 -35.96
N ALA A 297 0.70 12.08 -34.72
CA ALA A 297 1.86 12.92 -34.42
C ALA A 297 3.15 12.37 -35.07
N PRO A 298 4.16 13.22 -35.34
CA PRO A 298 5.42 12.77 -35.96
C PRO A 298 6.14 11.70 -35.12
N ALA A 299 6.84 10.81 -35.81
CA ALA A 299 7.66 9.76 -35.20
C ALA A 299 8.75 10.35 -34.29
N ALA A 300 9.09 9.63 -33.20
CA ALA A 300 9.95 10.11 -32.12
C ALA A 300 9.47 11.44 -31.47
N PRO A 301 8.23 11.50 -30.94
CA PRO A 301 7.78 12.65 -30.16
C PRO A 301 8.60 12.81 -28.87
N ASP A 302 8.75 14.05 -28.39
CA ASP A 302 9.28 14.30 -27.05
C ASP A 302 8.30 13.74 -26.01
N ARG A 303 8.67 12.58 -25.45
CA ARG A 303 7.88 11.88 -24.44
C ARG A 303 7.65 12.73 -23.18
N ALA A 304 8.62 13.56 -22.77
CA ALA A 304 8.49 14.45 -21.63
C ALA A 304 7.56 15.64 -21.93
N GLN A 305 7.54 16.14 -23.17
CA GLN A 305 6.57 17.15 -23.62
C GLN A 305 5.15 16.56 -23.68
N VAL A 306 4.98 15.34 -24.20
CA VAL A 306 3.70 14.61 -24.20
C VAL A 306 3.17 14.44 -22.78
N VAL A 307 4.01 13.95 -21.87
CA VAL A 307 3.71 13.83 -20.42
C VAL A 307 3.29 15.18 -19.83
N SER A 308 4.04 16.25 -20.10
CA SER A 308 3.78 17.58 -19.53
C SER A 308 2.45 18.15 -20.02
N ARG A 309 2.11 17.96 -21.31
CA ARG A 309 0.83 18.36 -21.90
C ARG A 309 -0.35 17.59 -21.32
N LEU A 310 -0.22 16.27 -21.15
CA LEU A 310 -1.25 15.43 -20.54
C LEU A 310 -1.46 15.79 -19.06
N ILE A 311 -0.38 15.95 -18.29
CA ILE A 311 -0.45 16.34 -16.87
C ILE A 311 -1.02 17.76 -16.69
N ALA A 312 -0.91 18.66 -17.66
CA ALA A 312 -1.51 19.99 -17.62
C ALA A 312 -3.00 20.03 -18.04
N SER A 313 -3.57 18.92 -18.51
CA SER A 313 -4.90 18.89 -19.13
C SER A 313 -6.08 18.94 -18.12
N GLU A 314 -7.26 19.27 -18.65
CA GLU A 314 -8.53 19.03 -17.96
C GLU A 314 -8.85 17.53 -17.85
N ASP A 315 -8.37 16.70 -18.78
CA ASP A 315 -8.52 15.24 -18.73
C ASP A 315 -7.85 14.61 -17.50
N PHE A 316 -6.63 15.04 -17.19
CA PHE A 316 -5.95 14.68 -15.94
C PHE A 316 -6.79 15.11 -14.73
N THR A 317 -7.36 16.31 -14.80
CA THR A 317 -8.13 16.88 -13.69
C THR A 317 -9.41 16.08 -13.44
N ASP A 318 -10.13 15.67 -14.48
CA ASP A 318 -11.29 14.78 -14.38
C ASP A 318 -10.89 13.38 -13.88
N TYR A 319 -9.88 12.76 -14.48
CA TYR A 319 -9.52 11.37 -14.19
C TYR A 319 -8.96 11.20 -12.77
N TRP A 320 -8.11 12.12 -12.30
CA TRP A 320 -7.61 12.07 -10.92
C TRP A 320 -8.66 12.52 -9.90
N THR A 321 -9.65 13.33 -10.29
CA THR A 321 -10.86 13.54 -9.46
C THR A 321 -11.65 12.25 -9.32
N HIS A 322 -11.87 11.50 -10.40
CA HIS A 322 -12.57 10.21 -10.39
C HIS A 322 -11.90 9.21 -9.45
N LYS A 323 -10.57 9.04 -9.57
CA LYS A 323 -9.76 8.17 -8.72
C LYS A 323 -9.80 8.55 -7.23
N LEU A 324 -9.66 9.85 -6.93
CA LEU A 324 -9.75 10.32 -5.55
C LEU A 324 -11.18 10.25 -4.99
N ALA A 325 -12.21 10.39 -5.83
CA ALA A 325 -13.61 10.24 -5.43
C ALA A 325 -13.97 8.77 -5.12
N ASP A 326 -13.37 7.81 -5.82
CA ASP A 326 -13.44 6.38 -5.49
C ASP A 326 -12.80 6.07 -4.13
N LEU A 327 -11.61 6.63 -3.85
CA LEU A 327 -10.92 6.49 -2.56
C LEU A 327 -11.69 7.16 -1.41
N LEU A 328 -12.24 8.35 -1.65
CA LEU A 328 -12.97 9.17 -0.67
C LEU A 328 -14.47 8.83 -0.56
N LEU A 329 -14.90 7.74 -1.20
CA LEU A 329 -16.26 7.19 -1.14
C LEU A 329 -17.38 8.18 -1.51
N ILE A 330 -17.13 9.12 -2.42
CA ILE A 330 -18.08 10.20 -2.74
C ILE A 330 -19.29 9.63 -3.49
N ASN A 331 -20.43 9.51 -2.80
CA ASN A 331 -21.69 9.02 -3.36
C ASN A 331 -22.93 9.71 -2.76
N SER A 332 -23.86 10.07 -3.64
CA SER A 332 -25.17 10.66 -3.33
C SER A 332 -26.12 9.70 -2.62
N ARG A 333 -25.97 8.37 -2.79
CA ARG A 333 -26.78 7.36 -2.09
C ARG A 333 -26.67 7.48 -0.55
N ARG A 334 -25.47 7.78 -0.05
CA ARG A 334 -25.18 7.99 1.39
C ARG A 334 -25.27 9.47 1.79
N LEU A 335 -24.83 10.39 0.94
CA LEU A 335 -24.67 11.80 1.29
C LEU A 335 -25.89 12.67 0.96
N GLY A 336 -26.78 12.23 0.06
CA GLY A 336 -27.71 13.09 -0.66
C GLY A 336 -27.05 13.80 -1.85
N ASP A 337 -27.84 14.18 -2.85
CA ASP A 337 -27.36 14.75 -4.12
C ASP A 337 -26.55 16.05 -3.94
N ALA A 338 -27.16 17.09 -3.37
CA ALA A 338 -26.50 18.39 -3.25
C ALA A 338 -25.20 18.35 -2.40
N PRO A 339 -25.15 17.65 -1.24
CA PRO A 339 -23.88 17.50 -0.50
C PRO A 339 -22.83 16.67 -1.25
N ALA A 340 -23.22 15.62 -1.99
CA ALA A 340 -22.29 14.86 -2.83
C ALA A 340 -21.72 15.74 -3.96
N ARG A 341 -22.56 16.55 -4.64
CA ARG A 341 -22.11 17.52 -5.65
C ARG A 341 -21.17 18.57 -5.06
N ALA A 342 -21.48 19.11 -3.88
CA ALA A 342 -20.62 20.07 -3.19
C ALA A 342 -19.24 19.47 -2.86
N TYR A 343 -19.21 18.21 -2.40
CA TYR A 343 -17.98 17.49 -2.08
C TYR A 343 -17.16 17.18 -3.34
N HIS A 344 -17.78 16.63 -4.39
CA HIS A 344 -17.13 16.34 -5.67
C HIS A 344 -16.59 17.62 -6.35
N ALA A 345 -17.36 18.71 -6.32
CA ALA A 345 -16.95 19.99 -6.88
C ALA A 345 -15.79 20.63 -6.10
N TRP A 346 -15.72 20.47 -4.77
CA TRP A 346 -14.53 20.85 -4.01
C TRP A 346 -13.33 19.99 -4.42
N LEU A 347 -13.48 18.66 -4.49
CA LEU A 347 -12.38 17.76 -4.85
C LEU A 347 -11.81 18.10 -6.24
N ARG A 348 -12.67 18.28 -7.25
CA ARG A 348 -12.25 18.68 -8.60
C ARG A 348 -11.47 19.99 -8.60
N ARG A 349 -11.85 20.98 -7.77
CA ARG A 349 -11.10 22.23 -7.63
C ARG A 349 -9.71 22.02 -7.02
N GLN A 350 -9.59 21.16 -5.99
CA GLN A 350 -8.28 20.85 -5.40
C GLN A 350 -7.35 20.18 -6.41
N VAL A 351 -7.85 19.20 -7.18
CA VAL A 351 -7.08 18.56 -8.26
C VAL A 351 -6.71 19.58 -9.34
N ALA A 352 -7.66 20.40 -9.79
CA ALA A 352 -7.44 21.43 -10.82
C ALA A 352 -6.35 22.45 -10.42
N GLN A 353 -6.36 22.89 -9.15
CA GLN A 353 -5.42 23.85 -8.58
C GLN A 353 -4.06 23.22 -8.19
N ASN A 354 -3.93 21.90 -8.35
CA ASN A 354 -2.77 21.11 -7.90
C ASN A 354 -2.45 21.28 -6.41
N SER A 355 -3.49 21.31 -5.57
CA SER A 355 -3.34 21.47 -4.12
C SER A 355 -2.55 20.30 -3.50
N PRO A 356 -1.55 20.57 -2.65
CA PRO A 356 -0.84 19.57 -1.86
C PRO A 356 -1.76 18.57 -1.16
N LEU A 357 -1.43 17.28 -1.21
CA LEU A 357 -2.30 16.25 -0.64
C LEU A 357 -2.28 16.20 0.89
N ASP A 358 -1.23 16.70 1.54
CA ASP A 358 -1.22 16.93 3.00
C ASP A 358 -2.29 17.97 3.38
N ARG A 359 -2.40 19.05 2.59
CA ARG A 359 -3.40 20.09 2.75
C ARG A 359 -4.79 19.57 2.43
N LEU A 360 -4.94 18.75 1.39
CA LEU A 360 -6.21 18.11 1.06
C LEU A 360 -6.69 17.23 2.22
N ALA A 361 -5.82 16.37 2.77
CA ALA A 361 -6.14 15.54 3.93
C ALA A 361 -6.40 16.36 5.19
N ARG A 362 -5.69 17.47 5.41
CA ARG A 362 -5.93 18.43 6.50
C ARG A 362 -7.30 19.08 6.39
N GLU A 363 -7.66 19.62 5.22
CA GLU A 363 -8.98 20.21 4.95
C GLU A 363 -10.11 19.19 5.16
N LEU A 364 -9.93 17.93 4.74
CA LEU A 364 -10.89 16.84 5.02
C LEU A 364 -11.02 16.55 6.51
N LEU A 365 -9.91 16.34 7.22
CA LEU A 365 -9.92 15.96 8.64
C LEU A 365 -10.54 17.05 9.52
N THR A 366 -10.25 18.33 9.29
CA THR A 366 -10.73 19.42 10.16
C THR A 366 -12.05 20.07 9.73
N ALA A 367 -12.64 19.67 8.60
CA ALA A 367 -13.84 20.34 8.07
C ALA A 367 -15.04 20.37 9.04
N THR A 368 -15.76 21.49 9.03
CA THR A 368 -16.99 21.78 9.76
C THR A 368 -17.88 22.71 8.93
N GLY A 369 -19.18 22.75 9.20
CA GLY A 369 -20.14 23.60 8.52
C GLY A 369 -21.19 22.83 7.72
N GLU A 370 -21.98 23.55 6.93
CA GLU A 370 -23.13 23.02 6.20
C GLU A 370 -22.69 22.05 5.08
N ALA A 371 -23.27 20.85 5.05
CA ALA A 371 -22.86 19.79 4.13
C ALA A 371 -23.11 20.13 2.64
N SER A 372 -24.06 21.02 2.36
CA SER A 372 -24.41 21.55 1.03
C SER A 372 -23.41 22.60 0.51
N LEU A 373 -22.69 23.28 1.40
CA LEU A 373 -21.81 24.42 1.07
C LEU A 373 -20.33 24.07 1.28
N VAL A 374 -20.00 23.45 2.42
CA VAL A 374 -18.65 23.04 2.81
C VAL A 374 -18.41 21.62 2.33
N GLY A 375 -18.12 21.47 1.03
CA GLY A 375 -17.81 20.19 0.39
C GLY A 375 -17.05 19.15 1.23
N PRO A 376 -15.84 19.47 1.78
CA PRO A 376 -15.03 18.49 2.52
C PRO A 376 -15.63 18.03 3.85
N ALA A 377 -16.62 18.75 4.41
CA ALA A 377 -17.31 18.33 5.63
C ALA A 377 -18.00 16.96 5.46
N ASN A 378 -18.40 16.62 4.23
CA ASN A 378 -19.01 15.33 3.90
C ASN A 378 -18.10 14.12 4.14
N PHE A 379 -16.79 14.29 4.29
CA PHE A 379 -15.88 13.25 4.77
C PHE A 379 -16.38 12.64 6.10
N HIS A 380 -16.88 13.49 7.01
CA HIS A 380 -17.40 13.09 8.33
C HIS A 380 -18.84 12.55 8.28
N ARG A 381 -19.45 12.42 7.10
CA ARG A 381 -20.78 11.81 6.89
C ARG A 381 -20.70 10.37 6.36
N LEU A 382 -19.50 9.84 6.17
CA LEU A 382 -19.29 8.46 5.70
C LEU A 382 -19.69 7.39 6.75
N THR A 383 -19.59 7.72 8.04
CA THR A 383 -20.04 6.92 9.20
C THR A 383 -20.21 7.84 10.42
N ARG A 384 -20.96 7.39 11.43
CA ARG A 384 -21.14 8.06 12.74
C ARG A 384 -20.37 7.41 13.89
N ASP A 385 -19.80 6.21 13.74
CA ASP A 385 -18.94 5.62 14.77
C ASP A 385 -17.51 6.19 14.61
N PRO A 386 -16.93 6.85 15.63
CA PRO A 386 -15.54 7.31 15.58
C PRO A 386 -14.53 6.17 15.33
N ARG A 387 -14.88 4.92 15.65
CA ARG A 387 -14.06 3.73 15.36
C ARG A 387 -14.00 3.40 13.88
N ASP A 388 -15.15 3.41 13.21
CA ASP A 388 -15.24 3.20 11.76
C ASP A 388 -14.55 4.35 11.00
N MET A 389 -14.64 5.59 11.51
CA MET A 389 -13.92 6.74 10.96
C MET A 389 -12.41 6.57 11.11
N GLY A 390 -11.95 6.09 12.28
CA GLY A 390 -10.55 5.73 12.52
C GLY A 390 -10.05 4.63 11.58
N GLU A 391 -10.84 3.59 11.33
CA GLU A 391 -10.52 2.55 10.33
C GLU A 391 -10.40 3.14 8.92
N PHE A 392 -11.35 3.97 8.50
CA PHE A 392 -11.36 4.59 7.17
C PHE A 392 -10.15 5.52 6.95
N VAL A 393 -9.87 6.42 7.91
CA VAL A 393 -8.71 7.33 7.88
C VAL A 393 -7.39 6.56 7.87
N SER A 394 -7.30 5.48 8.66
CA SER A 394 -6.11 4.64 8.72
C SER A 394 -5.83 3.91 7.40
N ARG A 395 -6.88 3.39 6.74
CA ARG A 395 -6.74 2.82 5.39
C ARG A 395 -6.40 3.91 4.37
N ALA A 396 -7.24 4.94 4.24
CA ALA A 396 -7.16 5.92 3.16
C ALA A 396 -5.87 6.77 3.18
N PHE A 397 -5.44 7.26 4.35
CA PHE A 397 -4.28 8.15 4.44
C PHE A 397 -3.01 7.48 4.99
N LEU A 398 -3.11 6.46 5.85
CA LEU A 398 -1.92 5.78 6.40
C LEU A 398 -1.62 4.45 5.70
N GLY A 399 -2.50 3.97 4.82
CA GLY A 399 -2.29 2.75 4.05
C GLY A 399 -2.12 1.52 4.93
N THR A 400 -2.74 1.48 6.11
CA THR A 400 -2.69 0.32 7.02
C THR A 400 -4.09 -0.08 7.48
N GLN A 401 -4.41 -1.37 7.35
CA GLN A 401 -5.62 -1.96 7.90
C GLN A 401 -5.46 -2.15 9.42
N ILE A 402 -6.27 -1.44 10.22
CA ILE A 402 -6.30 -1.60 11.68
C ILE A 402 -7.55 -2.33 12.21
N ALA A 403 -8.49 -2.74 11.34
CA ALA A 403 -9.79 -3.28 11.75
C ALA A 403 -9.72 -4.43 12.76
N CYS A 404 -8.77 -5.38 12.60
CA CYS A 404 -8.63 -6.47 13.58
C CYS A 404 -8.23 -5.98 14.98
N ALA A 405 -7.55 -4.83 15.09
CA ALA A 405 -7.16 -4.21 16.35
C ALA A 405 -8.36 -3.81 17.24
N ARG A 406 -9.56 -3.64 16.66
CA ARG A 406 -10.81 -3.29 17.37
C ARG A 406 -11.11 -4.23 18.54
N CYS A 407 -10.91 -5.53 18.35
CA CYS A 407 -11.34 -6.59 19.27
C CYS A 407 -10.20 -7.30 20.02
N HIS A 408 -9.01 -7.35 19.42
CA HIS A 408 -7.77 -7.90 19.98
C HIS A 408 -6.58 -7.24 19.25
N ALA A 409 -5.36 -7.27 19.76
CA ALA A 409 -4.22 -6.73 19.01
C ALA A 409 -4.00 -7.44 17.64
N HIS A 410 -3.40 -6.74 16.68
CA HIS A 410 -3.44 -7.10 15.26
C HIS A 410 -2.60 -8.36 14.96
N PRO A 411 -3.15 -9.42 14.32
CA PRO A 411 -2.44 -10.69 14.14
C PRO A 411 -1.18 -10.60 13.27
N PHE A 412 -1.07 -9.57 12.42
CA PHE A 412 0.03 -9.42 11.46
C PHE A 412 0.88 -8.14 11.65
N ALA A 413 0.55 -7.25 12.59
CA ALA A 413 1.24 -5.95 12.76
C ALA A 413 1.41 -5.60 14.25
N GLY A 414 2.16 -4.53 14.56
CA GLY A 414 2.40 -4.08 15.94
C GLY A 414 1.21 -3.40 16.64
N TRP A 415 0.07 -3.22 15.95
CA TRP A 415 -1.06 -2.42 16.44
C TRP A 415 -1.82 -3.11 17.59
N THR A 416 -1.92 -2.44 18.74
CA THR A 416 -2.69 -2.93 19.89
C THR A 416 -4.15 -2.47 19.85
N GLN A 417 -4.99 -3.08 20.70
CA GLN A 417 -6.36 -2.61 20.93
C GLN A 417 -6.38 -1.19 21.53
N ASP A 418 -5.38 -0.84 22.35
CA ASP A 418 -5.25 0.50 22.93
C ASP A 418 -4.94 1.54 21.82
N ASP A 419 -4.08 1.22 20.86
CA ASP A 419 -3.79 2.09 19.71
C ASP A 419 -5.02 2.35 18.85
N TYR A 420 -5.80 1.31 18.55
CA TYR A 420 -7.02 1.40 17.76
C TYR A 420 -8.04 2.37 18.38
N HIS A 421 -8.40 2.16 19.66
CA HIS A 421 -9.44 2.96 20.29
C HIS A 421 -8.96 4.39 20.62
N ARG A 422 -7.65 4.59 20.81
CA ARG A 422 -7.04 5.94 20.91
C ARG A 422 -6.98 6.67 19.57
N PHE A 423 -6.80 5.96 18.45
CA PHE A 423 -6.88 6.57 17.13
C PHE A 423 -8.32 6.98 16.80
N ALA A 424 -9.30 6.12 17.13
CA ALA A 424 -10.71 6.46 17.05
C ALA A 424 -11.09 7.69 17.90
N ALA A 425 -10.46 7.89 19.06
CA ALA A 425 -10.77 8.99 19.98
C ALA A 425 -10.54 10.41 19.39
N PHE A 426 -9.84 10.56 18.26
CA PHE A 426 -9.77 11.82 17.51
C PHE A 426 -11.13 12.24 16.93
N PHE A 427 -11.98 11.29 16.54
CA PHE A 427 -13.28 11.52 15.89
C PHE A 427 -14.45 11.50 16.88
N ALA A 428 -14.19 11.20 18.16
CA ALA A 428 -15.21 10.99 19.18
C ALA A 428 -16.16 12.18 19.41
N ARG A 429 -15.73 13.37 18.99
CA ARG A 429 -16.44 14.65 19.15
C ARG A 429 -16.98 15.21 17.84
N THR A 430 -16.92 14.46 16.75
CA THR A 430 -17.49 14.89 15.46
C THR A 430 -18.98 14.59 15.43
N ALA A 431 -19.79 15.64 15.28
CA ALA A 431 -21.24 15.56 15.27
C ALA A 431 -21.83 16.00 13.93
N TRP A 432 -23.00 15.46 13.59
CA TRP A 432 -23.83 15.88 12.47
C TRP A 432 -25.27 16.07 12.98
N ASP A 433 -25.78 17.30 12.91
CA ASP A 433 -27.12 17.67 13.42
C ASP A 433 -28.28 17.34 12.45
N GLY A 434 -27.94 17.01 11.20
CA GLY A 434 -28.87 16.84 10.08
C GLY A 434 -28.46 17.65 8.85
N GLU A 435 -27.83 18.81 9.07
CA GLU A 435 -27.43 19.78 8.05
C GLU A 435 -25.93 20.08 8.08
N ARG A 436 -25.34 20.20 9.28
CA ARG A 436 -23.99 20.73 9.54
C ARG A 436 -23.11 19.76 10.30
N ILE A 437 -21.82 19.79 9.99
CA ILE A 437 -20.77 19.07 10.72
C ILE A 437 -20.16 19.99 11.75
N LEU A 438 -20.16 19.53 13.00
CA LEU A 438 -19.84 20.31 14.19
C LEU A 438 -18.81 19.56 15.06
N VAL A 439 -18.07 20.31 15.88
CA VAL A 439 -17.27 19.75 16.97
C VAL A 439 -18.08 19.87 18.26
N ALA A 440 -18.45 18.74 18.84
CA ALA A 440 -19.16 18.66 20.10
C ALA A 440 -18.23 18.91 21.30
N SER A 441 -18.75 19.54 22.34
CA SER A 441 -18.01 19.77 23.60
C SER A 441 -17.78 18.50 24.43
N ARG A 442 -18.42 17.39 24.06
CA ARG A 442 -18.30 16.07 24.72
C ARG A 442 -18.32 14.96 23.67
N GLY A 443 -17.67 13.85 23.99
CA GLY A 443 -17.60 12.67 23.14
C GLY A 443 -16.26 11.97 23.34
N GLU A 444 -16.29 10.71 23.77
CA GLU A 444 -15.12 9.92 24.16
C GLU A 444 -15.22 8.49 23.65
N VAL A 445 -14.07 7.81 23.55
CA VAL A 445 -14.01 6.38 23.17
C VAL A 445 -13.51 5.58 24.38
N ALA A 446 -14.42 4.90 25.05
CA ALA A 446 -14.09 3.97 26.12
C ALA A 446 -13.38 2.71 25.59
N HIS A 447 -12.37 2.25 26.32
CA HIS A 447 -11.65 1.00 26.07
C HIS A 447 -12.53 -0.22 26.43
N PRO A 448 -12.74 -1.19 25.53
CA PRO A 448 -13.77 -2.22 25.68
C PRO A 448 -13.56 -3.21 26.85
N LYS A 449 -12.33 -3.38 27.37
CA LYS A 449 -12.09 -4.25 28.54
C LYS A 449 -12.26 -3.54 29.89
N THR A 450 -12.06 -2.21 29.93
CA THR A 450 -11.87 -1.48 31.20
C THR A 450 -12.90 -0.38 31.44
N GLY A 451 -13.71 -0.04 30.43
CA GLY A 451 -14.73 1.01 30.51
C GLY A 451 -14.18 2.43 30.68
N LYS A 452 -12.85 2.61 30.66
CA LYS A 452 -12.20 3.91 30.81
C LYS A 452 -12.09 4.62 29.46
N ASP A 453 -12.39 5.91 29.46
CA ASP A 453 -12.18 6.78 28.30
C ASP A 453 -10.70 6.89 27.93
N LEU A 454 -10.43 6.95 26.63
CA LEU A 454 -9.08 6.96 26.07
C LEU A 454 -8.74 8.33 25.47
N ALA A 455 -7.74 9.00 26.05
CA ALA A 455 -7.12 10.17 25.43
C ALA A 455 -6.52 9.80 24.06
N PRO A 456 -6.71 10.64 23.02
CA PRO A 456 -6.36 10.32 21.64
C PRO A 456 -4.85 10.16 21.43
N ARG A 457 -4.46 9.27 20.52
CA ARG A 457 -3.07 9.02 20.12
C ARG A 457 -2.99 8.61 18.65
N ALA A 458 -2.03 9.17 17.93
CA ALA A 458 -1.76 8.78 16.54
C ALA A 458 -1.04 7.43 16.46
N LEU A 459 -1.23 6.69 15.36
CA LEU A 459 -0.56 5.40 15.16
C LEU A 459 0.95 5.57 15.05
N GLY A 460 1.71 4.57 15.52
CA GLY A 460 3.18 4.57 15.45
C GLY A 460 3.89 5.52 16.43
N VAL A 461 3.20 6.51 17.01
CA VAL A 461 3.76 7.36 18.07
C VAL A 461 3.99 6.50 19.32
N PRO A 462 5.23 6.39 19.82
CA PRO A 462 5.52 5.59 21.00
C PRO A 462 4.68 6.01 22.21
N ILE A 463 4.43 5.06 23.12
CA ILE A 463 3.94 5.43 24.45
C ILE A 463 5.05 6.22 25.14
N ALA A 464 4.90 7.55 25.19
CA ALA A 464 5.58 8.38 26.17
C ALA A 464 5.25 7.79 27.54
N ARG A 465 6.23 7.09 28.12
CA ARG A 465 6.08 6.42 29.40
C ARG A 465 5.68 7.48 30.43
N PRO A 466 4.65 7.27 31.26
CA PRO A 466 4.41 8.13 32.41
C PRO A 466 5.54 7.90 33.42
N ALA A 467 6.66 8.60 33.20
CA ALA A 467 7.27 9.31 34.31
C ALA A 467 6.15 10.09 35.03
N ARG A 468 6.22 10.17 36.36
CA ARG A 468 5.22 10.82 37.24
C ARG A 468 4.61 12.04 36.54
N PRO A 469 3.26 12.17 36.50
CA PRO A 469 2.52 12.99 35.55
C PRO A 469 3.28 14.26 35.20
N ASP A 470 3.71 14.36 33.94
CA ASP A 470 4.69 15.36 33.53
C ASP A 470 4.14 16.74 33.94
N PRO A 471 4.87 17.51 34.76
CA PRO A 471 4.37 18.79 35.24
C PRO A 471 4.04 19.81 34.14
N LEU A 472 4.30 19.52 32.87
CA LEU A 472 3.77 20.27 31.72
C LEU A 472 2.23 20.20 31.59
N ASP A 473 1.56 19.10 31.98
CA ASP A 473 0.09 19.02 32.05
C ASP A 473 -0.49 20.06 33.03
N GLU A 474 0.24 20.36 34.12
CA GLU A 474 -0.17 21.32 35.16
C GLU A 474 0.40 22.73 34.99
N ARG A 475 1.49 22.93 34.24
CA ARG A 475 2.19 24.24 34.18
C ARG A 475 1.68 25.16 33.08
N ASP A 476 1.34 24.64 31.91
CA ASP A 476 0.72 25.47 30.86
C ASP A 476 -0.76 25.76 31.19
N THR A 477 -1.43 24.85 31.89
CA THR A 477 -2.78 25.05 32.46
C THR A 477 -2.80 25.94 33.73
N ALA A 478 -1.63 26.42 34.19
CA ALA A 478 -1.49 27.35 35.33
C ALA A 478 -0.89 28.72 34.96
N ARG A 479 -0.43 28.93 33.71
CA ARG A 479 0.08 30.22 33.23
C ARG A 479 -0.88 30.99 32.32
N SER A 480 -1.84 30.31 31.70
CA SER A 480 -3.09 30.97 31.30
C SER A 480 -4.09 30.85 32.45
N GLY A 481 -4.88 31.90 32.69
CA GLY A 481 -5.97 31.87 33.68
C GLY A 481 -7.21 31.09 33.22
N ASP A 482 -7.10 30.31 32.12
CA ASP A 482 -8.24 29.72 31.43
C ASP A 482 -8.08 28.20 31.21
N ARG A 483 -8.53 27.43 32.21
CA ARG A 483 -8.63 25.97 32.16
C ARG A 483 -9.64 25.43 31.12
N ARG A 484 -10.36 26.27 30.38
CA ARG A 484 -11.40 25.86 29.42
C ARG A 484 -10.84 25.53 28.02
N SER A 485 -9.63 26.02 27.72
CA SER A 485 -9.01 25.95 26.39
C SER A 485 -8.58 24.52 25.98
N GLY A 486 -8.02 23.74 26.90
CA GLY A 486 -7.56 22.37 26.61
C GLY A 486 -8.70 21.36 26.39
N GLU A 487 -9.77 21.43 27.19
CA GLU A 487 -10.89 20.48 27.11
C GLU A 487 -11.83 20.73 25.92
N THR A 488 -11.68 21.83 25.17
CA THR A 488 -12.60 22.23 24.09
C THR A 488 -12.00 22.19 22.68
N ALA A 489 -10.69 21.89 22.55
CA ALA A 489 -10.01 21.86 21.26
C ALA A 489 -10.49 20.74 20.33
N ASP A 490 -10.55 21.02 19.02
CA ASP A 490 -10.83 20.01 18.00
C ASP A 490 -9.64 19.06 17.83
N ARG A 491 -9.78 17.86 18.39
CA ARG A 491 -8.80 16.77 18.33
C ARG A 491 -8.35 16.45 16.90
N ARG A 492 -9.20 16.66 15.89
CA ARG A 492 -8.87 16.39 14.48
C ARG A 492 -7.78 17.33 13.95
N VAL A 493 -7.63 18.52 14.51
CA VAL A 493 -6.54 19.46 14.17
C VAL A 493 -5.19 18.88 14.60
N MET A 494 -5.12 18.23 15.77
CA MET A 494 -3.90 17.54 16.23
C MET A 494 -3.54 16.39 15.28
N LEU A 495 -4.53 15.57 14.90
CA LEU A 495 -4.34 14.47 13.96
C LEU A 495 -3.88 14.97 12.58
N ALA A 496 -4.48 16.05 12.06
CA ALA A 496 -4.12 16.64 10.77
C ALA A 496 -2.75 17.33 10.77
N GLY A 497 -2.31 17.84 11.93
CA GLY A 497 -0.93 18.31 12.14
C GLY A 497 0.07 17.15 12.09
N TRP A 498 -0.21 16.06 12.83
CA TRP A 498 0.64 14.86 12.81
C TRP A 498 0.67 14.17 11.44
N LEU A 499 -0.46 14.10 10.72
CA LEU A 499 -0.56 13.38 9.45
C LEU A 499 0.46 13.89 8.42
N ALA A 500 0.66 15.20 8.41
CA ALA A 500 1.59 15.91 7.54
C ALA A 500 3.00 16.10 8.14
N SER A 501 3.30 15.53 9.32
CA SER A 501 4.64 15.64 9.92
C SER A 501 5.68 14.90 9.06
N PRO A 502 6.90 15.43 8.92
CA PRO A 502 8.05 14.68 8.39
C PRO A 502 8.29 13.34 9.10
N ASP A 503 7.90 13.22 10.37
CA ASP A 503 8.03 11.97 11.14
C ASP A 503 7.03 10.88 10.71
N ASN A 504 5.94 11.25 10.02
CA ASN A 504 4.88 10.34 9.63
C ASN A 504 5.17 9.66 8.28
N VAL A 505 6.13 8.74 8.29
CA VAL A 505 6.52 7.94 7.10
C VAL A 505 5.35 7.16 6.47
N LEU A 506 4.28 6.87 7.22
CA LEU A 506 3.13 6.14 6.71
C LEU A 506 2.33 6.94 5.68
N PHE A 507 2.11 8.24 5.88
CA PHE A 507 1.33 9.06 4.94
C PHE A 507 2.00 9.15 3.56
N ALA A 508 3.31 9.44 3.55
CA ALA A 508 4.09 9.49 2.32
C ALA A 508 4.11 8.13 1.60
N ARG A 509 4.42 7.03 2.30
CA ARG A 509 4.41 5.67 1.73
C ARG A 509 3.02 5.27 1.20
N ALA A 510 1.95 5.59 1.93
CA ALA A 510 0.57 5.25 1.57
C ALA A 510 0.05 6.03 0.36
N PHE A 511 0.51 7.26 0.17
CA PHE A 511 0.24 8.04 -1.02
C PHE A 511 1.00 7.47 -2.23
N VAL A 512 2.32 7.36 -2.15
CA VAL A 512 3.13 6.98 -3.31
C VAL A 512 2.88 5.54 -3.77
N ASN A 513 2.60 4.61 -2.85
CA ASN A 513 2.27 3.22 -3.19
C ASN A 513 0.96 3.10 -3.99
N ARG A 514 -0.01 4.01 -3.77
CA ARG A 514 -1.26 4.06 -4.53
C ARG A 514 -1.04 4.60 -5.93
N VAL A 515 -0.39 5.76 -6.08
CA VAL A 515 -0.09 6.33 -7.41
C VAL A 515 0.80 5.39 -8.22
N TRP A 516 1.77 4.73 -7.57
CA TRP A 516 2.53 3.65 -8.18
C TRP A 516 1.63 2.49 -8.67
N LYS A 517 0.66 2.03 -7.88
CA LYS A 517 -0.26 0.95 -8.28
C LYS A 517 -1.17 1.33 -9.46
N GLU A 518 -1.65 2.56 -9.53
CA GLU A 518 -2.44 3.04 -10.66
C GLU A 518 -1.63 3.07 -11.97
N LEU A 519 -0.39 3.58 -11.90
CA LEU A 519 0.48 3.74 -13.06
C LEU A 519 1.17 2.41 -13.47
N MET A 520 1.62 1.60 -12.52
CA MET A 520 2.38 0.36 -12.77
C MET A 520 1.54 -0.92 -12.70
N GLY A 521 0.27 -0.83 -12.27
CA GLY A 521 -0.68 -1.95 -12.21
C GLY A 521 -0.66 -2.77 -10.91
N ARG A 522 0.42 -2.65 -10.12
CA ARG A 522 0.60 -3.32 -8.83
C ARG A 522 1.36 -2.40 -7.87
N GLY A 523 0.98 -2.37 -6.60
CA GLY A 523 1.72 -1.64 -5.58
C GLY A 523 3.13 -2.23 -5.34
N LEU A 524 4.02 -1.43 -4.77
CA LEU A 524 5.28 -1.91 -4.17
C LEU A 524 4.98 -2.75 -2.92
N VAL A 525 3.95 -2.34 -2.16
CA VAL A 525 3.21 -3.20 -1.23
C VAL A 525 1.83 -3.45 -1.81
N GLU A 526 1.40 -4.71 -1.80
CA GLU A 526 0.09 -5.15 -2.30
C GLU A 526 -0.50 -6.14 -1.28
N PRO A 527 -1.73 -5.97 -0.76
CA PRO A 527 -2.67 -4.88 -1.00
C PRO A 527 -2.11 -3.48 -0.71
N VAL A 528 -2.56 -2.47 -1.45
CA VAL A 528 -1.99 -1.10 -1.39
C VAL A 528 -2.22 -0.37 -0.06
N ASP A 529 -3.21 -0.81 0.71
CA ASP A 529 -3.60 -0.33 2.02
C ASP A 529 -3.15 -1.27 3.16
N ASP A 530 -2.20 -2.18 2.89
CA ASP A 530 -1.67 -3.16 3.83
C ASP A 530 -0.16 -2.95 4.11
N LEU A 531 0.22 -1.69 4.37
CA LEU A 531 1.54 -1.28 4.84
C LEU A 531 1.75 -1.73 6.30
N ARG A 532 2.49 -2.83 6.48
CA ARG A 532 2.88 -3.35 7.80
C ARG A 532 4.25 -4.03 7.72
N ASP A 533 4.95 -4.15 8.85
CA ASP A 533 6.31 -4.72 8.90
C ASP A 533 6.40 -6.17 8.41
N SER A 534 5.30 -6.91 8.46
CA SER A 534 5.18 -8.29 7.94
C SER A 534 4.78 -8.37 6.47
N ASN A 535 4.53 -7.25 5.80
CA ASN A 535 4.23 -7.15 4.36
C ASN A 535 5.24 -6.18 3.71
N PRO A 536 6.55 -6.49 3.73
CA PRO A 536 7.57 -5.55 3.27
C PRO A 536 7.48 -5.29 1.76
N PRO A 537 7.86 -4.10 1.27
CA PRO A 537 7.78 -3.77 -0.14
C PRO A 537 8.63 -4.69 -1.03
N THR A 538 8.20 -4.89 -2.28
CA THR A 538 8.98 -5.62 -3.30
C THR A 538 10.30 -4.92 -3.60
N ASN A 539 10.32 -3.59 -3.50
CA ASN A 539 11.53 -2.77 -3.47
C ASN A 539 11.41 -1.69 -2.36
N PRO A 540 11.97 -1.92 -1.16
CA PRO A 540 11.86 -0.97 -0.04
C PRO A 540 12.60 0.34 -0.28
N ALA A 541 13.77 0.30 -0.92
CA ALA A 541 14.57 1.49 -1.20
C ALA A 541 13.88 2.43 -2.20
N LEU A 542 13.20 1.86 -3.21
CA LEU A 542 12.33 2.60 -4.11
C LEU A 542 11.13 3.24 -3.40
N LEU A 543 10.45 2.51 -2.52
CA LEU A 543 9.30 3.06 -1.78
C LEU A 543 9.72 4.24 -0.90
N ASP A 544 10.87 4.13 -0.25
CA ASP A 544 11.40 5.19 0.62
C ASP A 544 11.95 6.38 -0.16
N ALA A 545 12.58 6.15 -1.33
CA ALA A 545 12.97 7.23 -2.23
C ALA A 545 11.77 7.99 -2.81
N LEU A 546 10.71 7.29 -3.22
CA LEU A 546 9.45 7.90 -3.67
C LEU A 546 8.78 8.69 -2.53
N ALA A 547 8.74 8.14 -1.31
CA ALA A 547 8.17 8.82 -0.16
C ALA A 547 8.95 10.09 0.22
N ALA A 548 10.28 10.06 0.12
CA ALA A 548 11.14 11.21 0.33
C ALA A 548 10.97 12.28 -0.77
N ASP A 549 10.92 11.90 -2.04
CA ASP A 549 10.65 12.80 -3.17
C ASP A 549 9.27 13.47 -3.05
N ALA A 550 8.23 12.70 -2.69
CA ALA A 550 6.89 13.24 -2.46
C ALA A 550 6.85 14.24 -1.29
N ALA A 551 7.54 13.97 -0.18
CA ALA A 551 7.63 14.90 0.94
C ALA A 551 8.45 16.17 0.59
N ALA A 552 9.57 16.02 -0.11
CA ALA A 552 10.41 17.13 -0.55
C ALA A 552 9.71 18.07 -1.55
N ASN A 553 8.85 17.52 -2.41
CA ASN A 553 8.04 18.26 -3.38
C ASN A 553 6.61 18.55 -2.88
N GLY A 554 6.42 18.64 -1.56
CA GLY A 554 5.18 19.15 -0.96
C GLY A 554 3.91 18.34 -1.30
N PHE A 555 4.04 17.03 -1.48
CA PHE A 555 2.95 16.12 -1.84
C PHE A 555 2.19 16.50 -3.13
N ASP A 556 2.91 17.08 -4.10
CA ASP A 556 2.42 17.38 -5.45
C ASP A 556 2.13 16.09 -6.25
N LEU A 557 0.85 15.88 -6.58
CA LEU A 557 0.38 14.75 -7.38
C LEU A 557 0.88 14.80 -8.83
N ARG A 558 0.89 15.99 -9.46
CA ARG A 558 1.36 16.19 -10.84
C ARG A 558 2.88 16.02 -10.92
N HIS A 559 3.62 16.31 -9.86
CA HIS A 559 5.04 15.93 -9.72
C HIS A 559 5.22 14.41 -9.67
N LEU A 560 4.59 13.73 -8.72
CA LEU A 560 4.79 12.29 -8.55
C LEU A 560 4.41 11.48 -9.81
N VAL A 561 3.28 11.81 -10.44
CA VAL A 561 2.88 11.18 -11.72
C VAL A 561 3.94 11.43 -12.79
N ARG A 562 4.45 12.66 -12.94
CA ARG A 562 5.51 13.02 -13.89
C ARG A 562 6.81 12.25 -13.63
N THR A 563 7.21 12.10 -12.38
CA THR A 563 8.43 11.35 -11.99
C THR A 563 8.32 9.88 -12.36
N ILE A 564 7.15 9.25 -12.12
CA ILE A 564 6.92 7.85 -12.46
C ILE A 564 6.86 7.63 -13.98
N VAL A 565 6.05 8.40 -14.74
CA VAL A 565 5.88 8.12 -16.19
C VAL A 565 7.09 8.48 -17.06
N ASN A 566 7.99 9.34 -16.56
CA ASN A 566 9.28 9.61 -17.20
C ASN A 566 10.39 8.59 -16.83
N SER A 567 10.16 7.68 -15.88
CA SER A 567 11.10 6.59 -15.61
C SER A 567 11.20 5.64 -16.80
N ARG A 568 12.39 5.09 -17.04
CA ARG A 568 12.60 4.01 -18.02
C ARG A 568 11.75 2.79 -17.67
N THR A 569 11.58 2.50 -16.39
CA THR A 569 10.75 1.42 -15.83
C THR A 569 9.30 1.49 -16.33
N TYR A 570 8.67 2.67 -16.29
CA TYR A 570 7.31 2.87 -16.81
C TYR A 570 7.23 2.71 -18.34
N GLN A 571 8.34 2.94 -19.05
CA GLN A 571 8.40 2.95 -20.52
C GLN A 571 8.86 1.61 -21.14
N LEU A 572 8.95 0.54 -20.36
CA LEU A 572 9.26 -0.80 -20.88
C LEU A 572 8.09 -1.39 -21.67
N ASP A 573 8.40 -2.23 -22.66
CA ASP A 573 7.42 -3.05 -23.36
C ASP A 573 6.75 -4.05 -22.39
N SER A 574 5.44 -4.29 -22.54
CA SER A 574 4.71 -5.31 -21.77
C SER A 574 4.86 -6.72 -22.36
N ARG A 575 5.40 -6.84 -23.57
CA ARG A 575 5.86 -8.10 -24.16
C ARG A 575 7.09 -8.60 -23.40
N ALA A 576 6.82 -9.33 -22.31
CA ALA A 576 7.83 -9.96 -21.49
C ALA A 576 8.74 -10.90 -22.30
N THR A 577 10.04 -10.82 -22.06
CA THR A 577 11.03 -11.74 -22.64
C THR A 577 10.91 -13.12 -21.99
N ALA A 578 11.45 -14.15 -22.64
CA ALA A 578 11.52 -15.51 -22.06
C ALA A 578 12.26 -15.56 -20.71
N LEU A 579 13.08 -14.54 -20.40
CA LEU A 579 13.90 -14.45 -19.19
C LEU A 579 13.23 -13.67 -18.05
N ASN A 580 12.21 -12.86 -18.33
CA ASN A 580 11.54 -12.00 -17.35
C ASN A 580 10.01 -12.22 -17.22
N ARG A 581 9.39 -13.03 -18.10
CA ARG A 581 7.96 -13.43 -18.07
C ARG A 581 7.45 -14.18 -16.82
N ALA A 582 8.27 -14.27 -15.77
CA ALA A 582 7.94 -14.83 -14.46
C ALA A 582 7.98 -13.77 -13.35
N ASP A 583 8.37 -12.54 -13.67
CA ASP A 583 8.18 -11.36 -12.84
C ASP A 583 6.74 -10.84 -12.98
N ASP A 584 6.13 -10.48 -11.86
CA ASP A 584 4.82 -9.84 -11.75
C ASP A 584 4.86 -8.61 -10.82
N ARG A 585 6.04 -8.22 -10.30
CA ARG A 585 6.14 -7.35 -9.11
C ARG A 585 7.44 -6.53 -8.93
N PHE A 586 8.46 -6.74 -9.75
CA PHE A 586 9.80 -6.13 -9.61
C PHE A 586 10.13 -5.09 -10.69
N GLY A 587 9.35 -4.99 -11.77
CA GLY A 587 9.46 -3.91 -12.76
C GLY A 587 10.36 -4.23 -13.96
N SER A 588 10.56 -5.51 -14.30
CA SER A 588 11.33 -5.91 -15.49
C SER A 588 10.61 -5.63 -16.81
N HIS A 589 9.30 -5.39 -16.80
CA HIS A 589 8.47 -5.07 -17.95
C HIS A 589 7.19 -4.34 -17.47
N ALA A 590 6.45 -3.73 -18.40
CA ALA A 590 5.16 -3.11 -18.05
C ALA A 590 4.08 -4.19 -17.85
N LEU A 591 3.25 -4.05 -16.82
CA LEU A 591 2.12 -4.94 -16.59
C LEU A 591 0.91 -4.51 -17.44
N VAL A 592 0.27 -5.49 -18.09
CA VAL A 592 -0.99 -5.26 -18.84
C VAL A 592 -2.14 -5.07 -17.84
N LYS A 593 -2.83 -3.93 -17.93
CA LYS A 593 -3.91 -3.53 -17.01
C LYS A 593 -5.26 -3.53 -17.74
N PRO A 594 -6.33 -4.13 -17.20
CA PRO A 594 -7.67 -3.95 -17.76
C PRO A 594 -8.10 -2.48 -17.65
N LEU A 595 -8.82 -1.96 -18.66
CA LEU A 595 -9.37 -0.60 -18.57
C LEU A 595 -10.48 -0.53 -17.49
N PRO A 596 -10.45 0.48 -16.59
CA PRO A 596 -11.56 0.72 -15.66
C PRO A 596 -12.88 0.96 -16.39
N ALA A 597 -14.01 0.59 -15.79
CA ALA A 597 -15.35 0.63 -16.40
C ALA A 597 -15.67 1.97 -17.11
N ALA A 598 -15.37 3.09 -16.46
CA ALA A 598 -15.56 4.42 -17.03
C ALA A 598 -14.65 4.68 -18.24
N VAL A 599 -13.35 4.40 -18.12
CA VAL A 599 -12.36 4.57 -19.20
C VAL A 599 -12.69 3.68 -20.40
N LEU A 600 -13.19 2.45 -20.20
CA LEU A 600 -13.60 1.57 -21.28
C LEU A 600 -14.85 2.10 -22.01
N ALA A 601 -15.84 2.62 -21.28
CA ALA A 601 -17.03 3.23 -21.88
C ALA A 601 -16.69 4.53 -22.64
N ASP A 602 -15.83 5.37 -22.08
CA ASP A 602 -15.33 6.59 -22.72
C ASP A 602 -14.47 6.28 -23.95
N ALA A 603 -13.64 5.22 -23.91
CA ALA A 603 -12.88 4.74 -25.06
C ALA A 603 -13.80 4.25 -26.20
N ILE A 604 -14.88 3.52 -25.90
CA ILE A 604 -15.88 3.10 -26.89
C ILE A 604 -16.57 4.32 -27.51
N ALA A 605 -16.95 5.29 -26.68
CA ALA A 605 -17.57 6.54 -27.13
C ALA A 605 -16.63 7.36 -28.04
N GLN A 606 -15.33 7.42 -27.72
CA GLN A 606 -14.31 8.10 -28.51
C GLN A 606 -14.00 7.38 -29.83
N ALA A 607 -13.85 6.05 -29.80
CA ALA A 607 -13.57 5.24 -30.98
C ALA A 607 -14.74 5.32 -31.99
N THR A 608 -15.98 5.14 -31.53
CA THR A 608 -17.19 5.33 -32.36
C THR A 608 -17.39 6.79 -32.79
N GLY A 609 -17.03 7.76 -31.94
CA GLY A 609 -17.43 9.16 -32.10
C GLY A 609 -18.91 9.39 -31.73
N ALA A 610 -19.55 8.43 -31.06
CA ALA A 610 -20.91 8.53 -30.55
C ALA A 610 -20.85 8.66 -29.01
N PRO A 611 -20.89 9.90 -28.46
CA PRO A 611 -20.84 10.11 -27.01
C PRO A 611 -22.03 9.44 -26.32
N GLN A 612 -21.79 8.89 -25.13
CA GLN A 612 -22.87 8.37 -24.30
C GLN A 612 -23.73 9.52 -23.75
N SER A 613 -25.01 9.22 -23.51
CA SER A 613 -25.95 10.14 -22.86
C SER A 613 -26.27 9.61 -21.47
N PHE A 614 -26.13 10.47 -20.45
CA PHE A 614 -26.37 10.13 -19.06
C PHE A 614 -27.51 10.99 -18.53
N ALA A 615 -28.55 10.37 -17.97
CA ALA A 615 -29.73 11.08 -17.49
C ALA A 615 -29.36 12.10 -16.40
N GLY A 616 -29.77 13.36 -16.57
CA GLY A 616 -29.44 14.46 -15.66
C GLY A 616 -28.06 15.10 -15.87
N TRP A 617 -27.33 14.75 -16.94
CA TRP A 617 -26.03 15.32 -17.29
C TRP A 617 -26.05 15.99 -18.69
N PRO A 618 -25.15 16.96 -18.95
CA PRO A 618 -24.97 17.53 -20.28
C PRO A 618 -24.57 16.48 -21.34
N ALA A 619 -25.01 16.67 -22.58
CA ALA A 619 -24.57 15.86 -23.71
C ALA A 619 -23.04 15.96 -23.89
N GLY A 620 -22.37 14.83 -24.09
CA GLY A 620 -20.91 14.76 -24.17
C GLY A 620 -20.19 14.65 -22.81
N THR A 621 -20.92 14.59 -21.69
CA THR A 621 -20.32 14.21 -20.39
C THR A 621 -19.72 12.81 -20.47
N ARG A 622 -18.48 12.66 -19.99
CA ARG A 622 -17.76 11.38 -19.91
C ARG A 622 -18.17 10.55 -18.70
N ALA A 623 -18.04 9.24 -18.79
CA ALA A 623 -18.22 8.33 -17.67
C ALA A 623 -17.26 8.64 -16.50
N VAL A 624 -16.03 9.07 -16.77
CA VAL A 624 -15.09 9.49 -15.69
C VAL A 624 -15.55 10.76 -14.95
N GLN A 625 -16.36 11.62 -15.57
CA GLN A 625 -16.87 12.87 -14.97
C GLN A 625 -18.11 12.66 -14.07
N LEU A 626 -18.71 11.48 -14.09
CA LEU A 626 -19.95 11.20 -13.36
C LEU A 626 -19.75 11.23 -11.84
N LEU A 627 -20.73 11.81 -11.14
CA LEU A 627 -20.72 11.98 -9.69
C LEU A 627 -20.54 10.64 -8.95
N ASP A 628 -21.30 9.61 -9.34
CA ASP A 628 -21.29 8.27 -8.72
C ASP A 628 -22.15 7.26 -9.52
N ALA A 629 -22.30 6.05 -8.97
CA ALA A 629 -23.06 4.95 -9.56
C ALA A 629 -24.61 5.10 -9.57
N GLN A 630 -25.20 6.15 -8.97
CA GLN A 630 -26.65 6.40 -9.07
C GLN A 630 -27.07 6.93 -10.44
N THR A 631 -26.13 7.42 -11.25
CA THR A 631 -26.40 7.72 -12.67
C THR A 631 -26.64 6.38 -13.41
N ALA A 632 -27.82 6.16 -13.98
CA ALA A 632 -28.16 4.90 -14.62
C ALA A 632 -27.30 4.63 -15.88
N SER A 633 -26.60 3.50 -15.95
CA SER A 633 -25.89 3.04 -17.16
C SER A 633 -25.57 1.54 -17.09
N TYR A 634 -26.34 0.74 -17.83
CA TYR A 634 -26.14 -0.71 -17.93
C TYR A 634 -24.73 -1.08 -18.42
N THR A 635 -24.15 -0.31 -19.35
CA THR A 635 -22.77 -0.49 -19.81
C THR A 635 -21.76 -0.38 -18.66
N LEU A 636 -21.89 0.63 -17.81
CA LEU A 636 -20.97 0.81 -16.67
C LEU A 636 -21.18 -0.23 -15.58
N ASP A 637 -22.43 -0.65 -15.34
CA ASP A 637 -22.75 -1.72 -14.40
C ASP A 637 -22.19 -3.08 -14.85
N VAL A 638 -22.32 -3.43 -16.14
CA VAL A 638 -21.76 -4.66 -16.73
C VAL A 638 -20.23 -4.64 -16.78
N PHE A 639 -19.61 -3.47 -16.94
CA PHE A 639 -18.17 -3.30 -16.84
C PHE A 639 -17.64 -3.24 -15.39
N GLY A 640 -18.51 -3.34 -14.37
CA GLY A 640 -18.10 -3.43 -12.97
C GLY A 640 -17.62 -2.11 -12.35
N ARG A 641 -18.32 -0.99 -12.61
CA ARG A 641 -18.00 0.31 -12.00
C ARG A 641 -17.98 0.28 -10.46
N CYS A 642 -17.18 1.17 -9.87
CA CYS A 642 -17.13 1.36 -8.42
C CYS A 642 -18.48 1.92 -7.89
N THR A 643 -19.09 1.24 -6.92
CA THR A 643 -20.31 1.73 -6.24
C THR A 643 -20.02 2.78 -5.16
N ARG A 644 -18.75 2.87 -4.72
CA ARG A 644 -18.26 3.73 -3.63
C ARG A 644 -18.90 3.48 -2.26
N GLU A 645 -19.51 2.31 -2.08
CA GLU A 645 -19.99 1.87 -0.76
C GLU A 645 -18.82 1.42 0.12
N THR A 646 -17.77 0.88 -0.51
CA THR A 646 -16.44 0.60 0.03
C THR A 646 -15.37 1.03 -0.99
N ALA A 647 -14.09 1.10 -0.59
CA ALA A 647 -13.02 1.62 -1.45
C ALA A 647 -12.57 0.58 -2.49
N CYS A 648 -12.58 0.97 -3.77
CA CYS A 648 -12.36 0.08 -4.92
C CYS A 648 -10.86 -0.15 -5.26
N GLU A 649 -9.99 -0.16 -4.25
CA GLU A 649 -8.51 -0.22 -4.37
C GLU A 649 -7.98 -1.59 -4.83
N VAL A 650 -8.79 -2.63 -4.64
CA VAL A 650 -8.68 -3.89 -5.38
C VAL A 650 -9.60 -3.73 -6.58
N PRO A 651 -9.08 -3.68 -7.83
CA PRO A 651 -9.92 -3.81 -9.00
C PRO A 651 -10.73 -5.09 -8.85
N ALA A 652 -12.06 -4.99 -8.91
CA ALA A 652 -12.94 -6.15 -8.84
C ALA A 652 -12.44 -7.17 -9.87
N ARG A 653 -11.96 -8.34 -9.42
CA ARG A 653 -11.20 -9.30 -10.26
C ARG A 653 -11.92 -9.45 -11.59
N THR A 654 -11.34 -8.90 -12.66
CA THR A 654 -12.09 -8.51 -13.86
C THR A 654 -12.46 -9.72 -14.70
N GLY A 655 -13.51 -10.41 -14.25
CA GLY A 655 -14.55 -10.81 -15.18
C GLY A 655 -15.16 -9.53 -15.77
N GLY A 656 -14.93 -9.20 -17.05
CA GLY A 656 -14.32 -10.04 -18.08
C GLY A 656 -15.10 -11.35 -18.31
N GLY A 657 -16.28 -11.44 -17.70
CA GLY A 657 -17.15 -12.61 -17.72
C GLY A 657 -18.09 -12.59 -18.91
N LEU A 658 -18.91 -13.64 -18.99
CA LEU A 658 -19.85 -13.82 -20.09
C LEU A 658 -20.76 -12.60 -20.32
N ALA A 659 -21.18 -11.90 -19.26
CA ALA A 659 -22.00 -10.68 -19.38
C ALA A 659 -21.28 -9.53 -20.12
N GLN A 660 -20.00 -9.26 -19.82
CA GLN A 660 -19.23 -8.23 -20.50
C GLN A 660 -18.92 -8.62 -21.95
N ALA A 661 -18.57 -9.88 -22.18
CA ALA A 661 -18.35 -10.41 -23.53
C ALA A 661 -19.63 -10.31 -24.39
N LEU A 662 -20.79 -10.75 -23.86
CA LEU A 662 -22.07 -10.62 -24.55
C LEU A 662 -22.42 -9.15 -24.80
N HIS A 663 -22.22 -8.24 -23.84
CA HIS A 663 -22.49 -6.81 -24.05
C HIS A 663 -21.68 -6.20 -25.21
N LEU A 664 -20.42 -6.61 -25.38
CA LEU A 664 -19.58 -6.19 -26.50
C LEU A 664 -19.88 -6.93 -27.82
N ILE A 665 -20.46 -8.13 -27.76
CA ILE A 665 -20.80 -8.95 -28.93
C ILE A 665 -22.19 -8.62 -29.51
N ASN A 666 -23.21 -8.44 -28.66
CA ASN A 666 -24.62 -8.29 -29.07
C ASN A 666 -25.42 -7.23 -28.30
N GLY A 667 -24.77 -6.36 -27.52
CA GLY A 667 -25.44 -5.27 -26.81
C GLY A 667 -26.09 -4.26 -27.75
N SER A 668 -27.35 -3.91 -27.50
CA SER A 668 -28.08 -2.90 -28.29
C SER A 668 -27.43 -1.52 -28.20
N SER A 669 -27.01 -1.09 -27.01
CA SER A 669 -26.35 0.20 -26.80
C SER A 669 -25.07 0.36 -27.61
N LEU A 670 -24.22 -0.67 -27.68
CA LEU A 670 -23.03 -0.66 -28.52
C LEU A 670 -23.41 -0.64 -30.02
N SER A 671 -24.42 -1.43 -30.41
CA SER A 671 -24.93 -1.47 -31.80
C SER A 671 -25.49 -0.11 -32.25
N GLU A 672 -26.13 0.62 -31.34
CA GLU A 672 -26.65 1.97 -31.55
C GLU A 672 -25.52 3.01 -31.60
N GLN A 673 -24.52 2.94 -30.70
CA GLN A 673 -23.32 3.80 -30.75
C GLN A 673 -22.52 3.60 -32.04
N LEU A 674 -22.32 2.34 -32.47
CA LEU A 674 -21.68 2.01 -33.76
C LEU A 674 -22.44 2.65 -34.92
N ARG A 675 -23.75 2.42 -35.01
CA ARG A 675 -24.60 2.96 -36.08
C ARG A 675 -24.61 4.49 -36.12
N ALA A 676 -24.72 5.15 -34.97
CA ALA A 676 -24.69 6.61 -34.86
C ALA A 676 -23.31 7.18 -35.23
N GLY A 677 -22.23 6.54 -34.77
CA GLY A 677 -20.85 6.91 -35.05
C GLY A 677 -20.50 6.78 -36.53
N VAL A 678 -20.78 5.63 -37.14
CA VAL A 678 -20.53 5.36 -38.57
C VAL A 678 -21.40 6.23 -39.48
N ALA A 679 -22.68 6.45 -39.15
CA ALA A 679 -23.51 7.38 -39.89
C ALA A 679 -22.97 8.82 -39.81
N THR A 680 -22.36 9.21 -38.69
CA THR A 680 -21.67 10.51 -38.55
C THR A 680 -20.39 10.55 -39.36
N LEU A 681 -19.62 9.46 -39.40
CA LEU A 681 -18.41 9.31 -40.19
C LEU A 681 -18.66 9.49 -41.69
N LEU A 682 -19.69 8.82 -42.21
CA LEU A 682 -20.07 8.88 -43.63
C LEU A 682 -20.55 10.27 -44.05
N ARG A 683 -21.13 11.07 -43.13
CA ARG A 683 -21.50 12.48 -43.40
C ARG A 683 -20.30 13.41 -43.53
N GLN A 684 -19.09 13.00 -43.13
CA GLN A 684 -17.87 13.80 -43.32
C GLN A 684 -17.29 13.69 -44.74
N GLY A 685 -17.87 12.84 -45.60
CA GLY A 685 -17.51 12.71 -47.01
C GLY A 685 -16.92 11.35 -47.38
N PRO A 686 -16.72 11.10 -48.69
CA PRO A 686 -16.09 9.87 -49.16
C PRO A 686 -14.62 9.82 -48.75
N ARG A 687 -14.20 8.63 -48.31
CA ARG A 687 -12.79 8.29 -48.03
C ARG A 687 -12.42 7.01 -48.77
N GLU A 688 -11.17 6.95 -49.20
CA GLU A 688 -10.51 5.72 -49.64
C GLU A 688 -10.57 4.65 -48.56
N ALA A 689 -10.79 3.40 -48.96
CA ALA A 689 -10.89 2.27 -48.02
C ALA A 689 -9.63 2.16 -47.14
N ASP A 690 -8.46 2.41 -47.73
CA ASP A 690 -7.16 2.39 -47.07
C ASP A 690 -7.03 3.44 -45.94
N ARG A 691 -7.36 4.71 -46.24
CA ARG A 691 -7.33 5.80 -45.25
C ARG A 691 -8.39 5.64 -44.15
N LEU A 692 -9.52 5.06 -44.50
CA LEU A 692 -10.58 4.70 -43.55
C LEU A 692 -10.12 3.59 -42.59
N VAL A 693 -9.37 2.60 -43.08
CA VAL A 693 -8.74 1.56 -42.24
C VAL A 693 -7.69 2.18 -41.30
N GLU A 694 -6.81 3.08 -41.78
CA GLU A 694 -5.88 3.81 -40.89
C GLU A 694 -6.61 4.52 -39.73
N GLU A 695 -7.67 5.28 -40.04
CA GLU A 695 -8.39 6.08 -39.05
C GLU A 695 -9.10 5.20 -38.01
N LEU A 696 -9.73 4.09 -38.41
CA LEU A 696 -10.40 3.18 -37.48
C LEU A 696 -9.40 2.53 -36.49
N TRP A 697 -8.20 2.19 -36.95
CA TRP A 697 -7.11 1.71 -36.10
C TRP A 697 -6.60 2.81 -35.15
N LEU A 698 -6.34 4.02 -35.65
CA LEU A 698 -5.85 5.13 -34.84
C LEU A 698 -6.87 5.55 -33.76
N ARG A 699 -8.16 5.51 -34.07
CA ARG A 699 -9.24 5.88 -33.12
C ARG A 699 -9.59 4.79 -32.11
N SER A 700 -9.25 3.53 -32.38
CA SER A 700 -9.53 2.40 -31.47
C SER A 700 -8.28 1.93 -30.72
N LEU A 701 -7.22 1.63 -31.46
CA LEU A 701 -5.97 1.03 -30.99
C LEU A 701 -4.83 2.06 -30.84
N SER A 702 -5.01 3.30 -31.30
CA SER A 702 -4.05 4.40 -31.10
C SER A 702 -2.70 4.23 -31.80
N ARG A 703 -2.66 3.36 -32.81
CA ARG A 703 -1.54 3.08 -33.70
C ARG A 703 -2.03 2.91 -35.14
N LEU A 704 -1.12 2.86 -36.10
CA LEU A 704 -1.44 2.42 -37.46
C LEU A 704 -1.58 0.89 -37.53
N PRO A 705 -2.33 0.36 -38.53
CA PRO A 705 -2.38 -1.07 -38.82
C PRO A 705 -1.06 -1.56 -39.42
N ASP A 706 -0.66 -2.80 -39.12
CA ASP A 706 0.39 -3.50 -39.84
C ASP A 706 -0.04 -3.88 -41.27
N ALA A 707 0.87 -4.39 -42.10
CA ALA A 707 0.57 -4.72 -43.49
C ALA A 707 -0.50 -5.83 -43.67
N ARG A 708 -0.66 -6.73 -42.70
CA ARG A 708 -1.68 -7.80 -42.70
C ARG A 708 -3.02 -7.26 -42.19
N GLU A 709 -3.01 -6.51 -41.10
CA GLU A 709 -4.18 -5.81 -40.55
C GLU A 709 -4.79 -4.86 -41.59
N ARG A 710 -3.95 -4.08 -42.28
CA ARG A 710 -4.35 -3.16 -43.35
C ARG A 710 -5.01 -3.88 -44.52
N ALA A 711 -4.38 -4.96 -45.01
CA ALA A 711 -4.94 -5.78 -46.07
C ALA A 711 -6.26 -6.46 -45.66
N TRP A 712 -6.36 -6.94 -44.43
CA TRP A 712 -7.59 -7.51 -43.87
C TRP A 712 -8.71 -6.47 -43.74
N GLY A 713 -8.42 -5.29 -43.19
CA GLY A 713 -9.39 -4.20 -43.05
C GLY A 713 -9.95 -3.73 -44.40
N VAL A 714 -9.08 -3.55 -45.40
CA VAL A 714 -9.52 -3.22 -46.78
C VAL A 714 -10.38 -4.35 -47.37
N GLN A 715 -10.02 -5.61 -47.12
CA GLN A 715 -10.82 -6.76 -47.57
C GLN A 715 -12.20 -6.84 -46.88
N VAL A 716 -12.31 -6.47 -45.60
CA VAL A 716 -13.60 -6.36 -44.89
C VAL A 716 -14.46 -5.26 -45.51
N LEU A 717 -13.88 -4.07 -45.73
CA LEU A 717 -14.59 -2.95 -46.36
C LEU A 717 -15.07 -3.26 -47.79
N SER A 718 -14.39 -4.14 -48.53
CA SER A 718 -14.79 -4.55 -49.88
C SER A 718 -15.83 -5.67 -49.94
N LYS A 719 -16.18 -6.32 -48.82
CA LYS A 719 -17.02 -7.53 -48.79
C LYS A 719 -18.50 -7.30 -48.55
N SER A 720 -18.88 -6.17 -47.93
CA SER A 720 -20.29 -5.89 -47.59
C SER A 720 -21.02 -5.18 -48.73
N SER A 721 -22.31 -5.47 -48.88
CA SER A 721 -23.22 -4.75 -49.79
C SER A 721 -23.54 -3.32 -49.32
N SER A 722 -23.20 -2.99 -48.06
CA SER A 722 -23.40 -1.67 -47.46
C SER A 722 -22.09 -1.13 -46.91
N LYS A 723 -21.64 0.03 -47.42
CA LYS A 723 -20.44 0.72 -46.90
C LYS A 723 -20.59 1.09 -45.43
N GLN A 724 -21.82 1.33 -44.95
CA GLN A 724 -22.08 1.55 -43.52
C GLN A 724 -21.84 0.28 -42.72
N THR A 725 -22.46 -0.84 -43.10
CA THR A 725 -22.32 -2.12 -42.39
C THR A 725 -20.87 -2.60 -42.38
N ALA A 726 -20.13 -2.46 -43.48
CA ALA A 726 -18.71 -2.81 -43.53
C ALA A 726 -17.83 -2.07 -42.50
N ILE A 727 -18.17 -0.81 -42.18
CA ILE A 727 -17.47 -0.01 -41.18
C ILE A 727 -17.97 -0.35 -39.76
N GLU A 728 -19.27 -0.59 -39.59
CA GLU A 728 -19.85 -1.07 -38.32
C GLU A 728 -19.20 -2.40 -37.90
N ASP A 729 -19.11 -3.38 -38.82
CA ASP A 729 -18.47 -4.69 -38.60
C ASP A 729 -16.98 -4.56 -38.25
N LEU A 730 -16.24 -3.74 -39.02
CA LEU A 730 -14.80 -3.57 -38.84
C LEU A 730 -14.47 -2.85 -37.52
N LEU A 731 -15.24 -1.82 -37.16
CA LEU A 731 -15.08 -1.11 -35.89
C LEU A 731 -15.51 -2.00 -34.71
N TRP A 732 -16.62 -2.73 -34.82
CA TRP A 732 -17.04 -3.71 -33.82
C TRP A 732 -15.95 -4.76 -33.54
N ALA A 733 -15.28 -5.25 -34.59
CA ALA A 733 -14.18 -6.19 -34.45
C ALA A 733 -12.98 -5.58 -33.70
N LEU A 734 -12.62 -4.32 -33.99
CA LEU A 734 -11.56 -3.60 -33.26
C LEU A 734 -11.90 -3.42 -31.77
N LEU A 735 -13.13 -3.01 -31.45
CA LEU A 735 -13.60 -2.83 -30.07
C LEU A 735 -13.64 -4.15 -29.27
N ASN A 736 -13.79 -5.29 -29.94
CA ASN A 736 -13.75 -6.63 -29.33
C ASN A 736 -12.33 -7.23 -29.24
N THR A 737 -11.28 -6.52 -29.68
CA THR A 737 -9.90 -6.99 -29.47
C THR A 737 -9.48 -6.92 -28.00
N ARG A 738 -8.56 -7.82 -27.60
CA ARG A 738 -7.90 -7.72 -26.28
C ARG A 738 -7.09 -6.44 -26.13
N GLU A 739 -6.49 -5.96 -27.22
CA GLU A 739 -5.67 -4.74 -27.26
C GLU A 739 -6.50 -3.48 -26.96
N PHE A 740 -7.75 -3.43 -27.44
CA PHE A 740 -8.67 -2.34 -27.13
C PHE A 740 -9.02 -2.27 -25.64
N ALA A 741 -9.32 -3.43 -25.03
CA ALA A 741 -9.83 -3.52 -23.65
C ALA A 741 -8.77 -3.40 -22.53
N VAL A 742 -7.50 -3.18 -22.88
CA VAL A 742 -6.38 -3.06 -21.92
C VAL A 742 -5.51 -1.83 -22.16
N ASN A 743 -4.87 -1.37 -21.10
CA ASN A 743 -3.63 -0.63 -21.18
C ASN A 743 -2.43 -1.61 -21.15
N HIS A 744 -1.42 -1.39 -21.98
CA HIS A 744 -0.30 -2.33 -22.23
C HIS A 744 1.01 -1.60 -22.50
#